data_AF-A0A9E5DY04-F1
#
_entry.id   AF-A0A9E5DY04-F1
#
_cell.length_a   1.000
_cell.length_b   1.000
_cell.length_c   1.000
_cell.angle_alpha   90.00
_cell.angle_beta   90.00
_cell.angle_gamma   90.00
#
_symmetry.space_group_name_H-M   'P 1'
#
loop_
_entity.id
_entity.type
_entity.pdbx_description
1 polymer ?
#
loop_
_entity_poly.entity_id
_entity_poly.type
_entity_poly.pdbx_seq_one_letter_code
_entity_poly.pdbx_strand_id
1 'polypeptide(L)'
;MTTLAPMTLGTLFTAADVLADVADSRALALVVGRIVCDSRMVQTGDVFVAWQGATSNGLHFASDAVRQGACAVVTDQVVAPAVVAEWKVPVLVVRDARAVAGPLASARLGHPSHSLHVIAVTGTNGKTTTTILIAQLLTAAGHRAAAIGTTGVWTAQGVRPSSLTTPEATDLQALFAQLRAEGFTHVAIEVSSHALDQHRCDGVRFACAVWTNLSHDHLDYHGTMERYAAAKARLFVEFGIAREHCFVNADDPFAADVWDKGLAQAFSLGSHPAAEHQIGDLKCDLQGLRAVLRSVGQPDLAFAAPLVGRHNAENLAGALLVARALGVADGPLRQACALLTAPRGRLEPVPNALGALTVVDYAHTPDALQKILTALRPLVAPQGRLLVVFGCGGDRDPAKRAVMGRIAAELADICVITSDNPRSEQLQAIADAIVAGIRTTRALESQTLSAAATPQSNAVFAVQLDRARAIALAVAALRSGDVLCIAGKGHETTQIIAGESRPFDDVAVATRALHGPSIRNESKILSGFTFDAMTTAFVVGGQVVQASAAVTAMLSTDSRNPQVGALYVALSGEHFDGALFIGDALTRGAVGIVCARGKGQSFAAAAAKAGAWIVEVADSLLALGALAAHYRRRFGLPVVAITGSNGKTTTKELTALALAALGDVLATFANHNNRIGVPQTLAALTSHHAAAVVEAGMSVPNEIAKLAQMAQPQVAIITSVAEAHLEGLGTLAAIANEKFDLVRALHADGVAILPHGEPLLTQLAAGLQCRVVWFGLQGGDVCLAGPVRVEGLHSGEAVVHFDADVLGKRVQVAVPGLGVHLAHNALAALAAASVLGVDVAKAAAALAHYRPVGQRMLPSRCGPWLLLEDCYNANPRSTETALDTLSILPRPHVAVLGAMRELGETSPQLHQRVGAYAAAKGIDWLVTVGSEGNDYAIGARAAGMTSDHIIACADTTAAGLALLRSAPKPATILVKGSRGSRMEGVIAVVKAPANAHLAAGGH
;
A
#
# COMPACT_ATOMS: atom_id res chain seq x y z
N MET A 1 -25.72 -2.47 17.38
CA MET A 1 -25.88 -3.14 18.70
C MET A 1 -27.05 -4.09 18.59
N THR A 2 -26.79 -5.39 18.57
CA THR A 2 -27.82 -6.43 18.74
C THR A 2 -28.31 -6.33 20.18
N THR A 3 -29.62 -6.19 20.38
CA THR A 3 -30.25 -6.23 21.70
C THR A 3 -30.01 -7.61 22.31
N LEU A 4 -29.21 -7.68 23.37
CA LEU A 4 -28.96 -8.93 24.08
C LEU A 4 -30.28 -9.44 24.69
N ALA A 5 -30.53 -10.75 24.60
CA ALA A 5 -31.67 -11.35 25.26
C ALA A 5 -31.60 -11.08 26.78
N PRO A 6 -32.75 -10.84 27.44
CA PRO A 6 -32.79 -10.67 28.89
C PRO A 6 -32.31 -11.96 29.55
N MET A 7 -31.35 -11.83 30.47
CA MET A 7 -30.78 -12.93 31.23
C MET A 7 -30.61 -12.47 32.67
N THR A 8 -31.01 -13.30 33.63
CA THR A 8 -30.82 -12.98 35.04
C THR A 8 -29.40 -13.33 35.49
N LEU A 9 -28.92 -12.70 36.56
CA LEU A 9 -27.63 -12.99 37.17
C LEU A 9 -27.53 -14.47 37.60
N GLY A 10 -28.59 -15.04 38.16
CA GLY A 10 -28.61 -16.47 38.52
C GLY A 10 -28.50 -17.38 37.29
N THR A 11 -29.28 -17.10 36.24
CA THR A 11 -29.19 -17.86 34.98
C THR A 11 -27.80 -17.74 34.36
N LEU A 12 -27.16 -16.56 34.46
CA LEU A 12 -25.82 -16.33 33.94
C LEU A 12 -24.77 -17.21 34.63
N PHE A 13 -24.78 -17.26 35.97
CA PHE A 13 -23.83 -18.07 36.73
C PHE A 13 -24.03 -19.57 36.49
N THR A 14 -25.28 -20.03 36.40
CA THR A 14 -25.59 -21.42 36.02
C THR A 14 -25.12 -21.74 34.59
N ALA A 15 -25.36 -20.86 33.63
CA ALA A 15 -24.94 -21.06 32.24
C ALA A 15 -23.41 -21.01 32.06
N ALA A 16 -22.70 -20.29 32.93
CA ALA A 16 -21.24 -20.22 32.95
C ALA A 16 -20.57 -21.34 33.77
N ASP A 17 -21.35 -22.17 34.48
CA ASP A 17 -20.87 -23.14 35.47
C ASP A 17 -19.96 -22.52 36.55
N VAL A 18 -20.36 -21.34 37.04
CA VAL A 18 -19.60 -20.58 38.04
C VAL A 18 -20.33 -20.63 39.38
N LEU A 19 -19.60 -21.03 40.43
CA LEU A 19 -20.05 -20.94 41.81
C LEU A 19 -19.63 -19.59 42.42
N ALA A 20 -20.55 -18.96 43.14
CA ALA A 20 -20.31 -17.71 43.87
C ALA A 20 -21.03 -17.69 45.21
N ASP A 21 -20.42 -17.05 46.19
CA ASP A 21 -21.07 -16.69 47.44
C ASP A 21 -21.92 -15.44 47.22
N VAL A 22 -23.23 -15.60 47.39
CA VAL A 22 -24.22 -14.52 47.20
C VAL A 22 -24.84 -14.18 48.54
N ALA A 23 -24.54 -12.97 49.04
CA ALA A 23 -25.04 -12.51 50.34
C ALA A 23 -26.57 -12.23 50.35
N ASP A 24 -27.17 -11.88 49.20
CA ASP A 24 -28.61 -11.66 49.05
C ASP A 24 -29.13 -12.42 47.81
N SER A 25 -29.91 -13.49 48.04
CA SER A 25 -30.44 -14.35 46.97
C SER A 25 -31.38 -13.62 46.00
N ARG A 26 -31.93 -12.45 46.37
CA ARG A 26 -32.75 -11.62 45.47
C ARG A 26 -31.93 -11.03 44.32
N ALA A 27 -30.61 -10.88 44.52
CA ALA A 27 -29.69 -10.44 43.46
C ALA A 27 -29.70 -11.37 42.25
N LEU A 28 -30.00 -12.66 42.44
CA LEU A 28 -30.02 -13.64 41.35
C LEU A 28 -31.12 -13.36 40.32
N ALA A 29 -32.18 -12.63 40.67
CA ALA A 29 -33.26 -12.27 39.76
C ALA A 29 -32.96 -11.01 38.91
N LEU A 30 -31.84 -10.32 39.15
CA LEU A 30 -31.48 -9.10 38.41
C LEU A 30 -31.17 -9.42 36.95
N VAL A 31 -31.78 -8.68 36.03
CA VAL A 31 -31.47 -8.76 34.60
C VAL A 31 -30.15 -8.02 34.34
N VAL A 32 -29.21 -8.71 33.70
CA VAL A 32 -27.84 -8.21 33.50
C VAL A 32 -27.52 -7.92 32.03
N GLY A 33 -26.72 -6.88 31.84
CA GLY A 33 -26.11 -6.43 30.59
C GLY A 33 -24.81 -7.19 30.30
N ARG A 34 -23.78 -6.48 29.84
CA ARG A 34 -22.49 -7.09 29.44
C ARG A 34 -21.65 -7.43 30.66
N ILE A 35 -20.66 -8.30 30.46
CA ILE A 35 -19.59 -8.55 31.43
C ILE A 35 -18.40 -7.69 31.03
N VAL A 36 -17.94 -6.84 31.95
CA VAL A 36 -16.89 -5.85 31.68
C VAL A 36 -15.84 -5.90 32.79
N CYS A 37 -14.57 -5.81 32.43
CA CYS A 37 -13.45 -5.80 33.36
C CYS A 37 -12.67 -4.47 33.41
N ASP A 38 -13.03 -3.50 32.56
CA ASP A 38 -12.51 -2.14 32.59
C ASP A 38 -13.62 -1.19 33.05
N SER A 39 -13.44 -0.57 34.22
CA SER A 39 -14.44 0.33 34.81
C SER A 39 -14.80 1.50 33.89
N ARG A 40 -13.92 1.90 32.97
CA ARG A 40 -14.13 3.01 32.02
C ARG A 40 -15.07 2.64 30.87
N MET A 41 -15.33 1.34 30.68
CA MET A 41 -16.15 0.80 29.58
C MET A 41 -17.56 0.39 30.04
N VAL A 42 -17.84 0.54 31.34
CA VAL A 42 -19.11 0.16 31.97
C VAL A 42 -20.24 1.04 31.45
N GLN A 43 -21.38 0.41 31.17
CA GLN A 43 -22.65 1.05 30.86
C GLN A 43 -23.73 0.59 31.83
N THR A 44 -24.84 1.30 31.85
CA THR A 44 -26.00 0.96 32.69
C THR A 44 -26.45 -0.48 32.45
N GLY A 45 -26.48 -1.26 33.53
CA GLY A 45 -26.88 -2.67 33.52
C GLY A 45 -25.73 -3.66 33.35
N ASP A 46 -24.49 -3.23 33.09
CA ASP A 46 -23.36 -4.16 33.00
C ASP A 46 -22.98 -4.75 34.36
N VAL A 47 -22.27 -5.87 34.34
CA VAL A 47 -21.64 -6.48 35.52
C VAL A 47 -20.14 -6.22 35.45
N PHE A 48 -19.60 -5.61 36.50
CA PHE A 48 -18.18 -5.27 36.58
C PHE A 48 -17.41 -6.39 37.29
N VAL A 49 -16.37 -6.93 36.67
CA VAL A 49 -15.51 -7.98 37.25
C VAL A 49 -14.18 -7.37 37.67
N ALA A 50 -13.83 -7.52 38.95
CA ALA A 50 -12.70 -6.85 39.59
C ALA A 50 -11.77 -7.87 40.30
N TRP A 51 -10.47 -7.83 39.98
CA TRP A 51 -9.43 -8.66 40.59
C TRP A 51 -8.16 -7.86 40.87
N GLN A 52 -7.22 -8.46 41.60
CA GLN A 52 -5.89 -7.88 41.82
C GLN A 52 -5.01 -8.05 40.57
N GLY A 53 -4.71 -6.95 39.88
CA GLY A 53 -3.76 -6.92 38.76
C GLY A 53 -2.32 -6.69 39.22
N ALA A 54 -1.37 -6.72 38.27
CA ALA A 54 0.05 -6.50 38.55
C ALA A 54 0.37 -5.05 38.99
N THR A 55 -0.40 -4.07 38.52
CA THR A 55 -0.16 -2.64 38.76
C THR A 55 -1.22 -1.96 39.64
N SER A 56 -2.44 -2.51 39.69
CA SER A 56 -3.55 -1.94 40.46
C SER A 56 -4.58 -3.00 40.84
N ASN A 57 -5.35 -2.72 41.88
CA ASN A 57 -6.47 -3.54 42.31
C ASN A 57 -7.76 -3.05 41.63
N GLY A 58 -8.46 -3.93 40.91
CA GLY A 58 -9.71 -3.63 40.22
C GLY A 58 -10.81 -3.11 41.16
N LEU A 59 -10.81 -3.54 42.43
CA LEU A 59 -11.78 -3.07 43.42
C LEU A 59 -11.66 -1.58 43.73
N HIS A 60 -10.49 -0.96 43.53
CA HIS A 60 -10.34 0.49 43.69
C HIS A 60 -11.22 1.28 42.71
N PHE A 61 -11.64 0.66 41.60
CA PHE A 61 -12.48 1.28 40.58
C PHE A 61 -13.95 0.85 40.65
N ALA A 62 -14.34 0.04 41.64
CA ALA A 62 -15.70 -0.47 41.77
C ALA A 62 -16.72 0.67 42.01
N SER A 63 -16.38 1.67 42.83
CA SER A 63 -17.24 2.84 43.03
C SER A 63 -17.49 3.60 41.71
N ASP A 64 -16.47 3.75 40.87
CA ASP A 64 -16.57 4.41 39.57
C ASP A 64 -17.42 3.60 38.58
N ALA A 65 -17.27 2.27 38.58
CA ALA A 65 -18.09 1.36 37.77
C ALA A 65 -19.56 1.44 38.17
N VAL A 66 -19.85 1.44 39.48
CA VAL A 66 -21.21 1.57 40.00
C VAL A 66 -21.82 2.93 39.62
N ARG A 67 -21.07 4.03 39.75
CA ARG A 67 -21.54 5.36 39.30
C ARG A 67 -21.82 5.42 37.80
N GLN A 68 -21.09 4.67 36.98
CA GLN A 68 -21.34 4.54 35.54
C GLN A 68 -22.52 3.60 35.21
N GLY A 69 -23.04 2.89 36.21
CA GLY A 69 -24.26 2.10 36.09
C GLY A 69 -24.06 0.58 36.11
N ALA A 70 -22.92 0.08 36.60
CA ALA A 70 -22.79 -1.35 36.88
C ALA A 70 -23.92 -1.80 37.82
N CYS A 71 -24.63 -2.88 37.46
CA CYS A 71 -25.72 -3.43 38.24
C CYS A 71 -25.28 -4.47 39.27
N ALA A 72 -24.05 -4.98 39.16
CA ALA A 72 -23.41 -5.88 40.10
C ALA A 72 -21.87 -5.83 39.96
N VAL A 73 -21.17 -6.24 41.01
CA VAL A 73 -19.70 -6.39 41.04
C VAL A 73 -19.34 -7.84 41.34
N VAL A 74 -18.45 -8.44 40.56
CA VAL A 74 -17.90 -9.79 40.79
C VAL A 74 -16.43 -9.66 41.18
N THR A 75 -15.99 -10.31 42.25
CA THR A 75 -14.60 -10.23 42.72
C THR A 75 -14.16 -11.51 43.44
N ASP A 76 -12.85 -11.70 43.61
CA ASP A 76 -12.24 -12.78 44.39
C ASP A 76 -11.79 -12.34 45.79
N GLN A 77 -12.06 -11.08 46.13
CA GLN A 77 -11.68 -10.49 47.41
C GLN A 77 -12.91 -10.32 48.30
N VAL A 78 -12.73 -10.56 49.60
CA VAL A 78 -13.78 -10.30 50.60
C VAL A 78 -13.98 -8.79 50.73
N VAL A 79 -15.19 -8.31 50.47
CA VAL A 79 -15.56 -6.89 50.59
C VAL A 79 -16.33 -6.66 51.90
N ALA A 80 -15.94 -5.64 52.67
CA ALA A 80 -16.59 -5.33 53.94
C ALA A 80 -18.07 -4.95 53.75
N PRO A 81 -19.01 -5.40 54.61
CA PRO A 81 -20.44 -5.12 54.45
C PRO A 81 -20.80 -3.62 54.34
N ALA A 82 -20.04 -2.75 55.03
CA ALA A 82 -20.22 -1.30 54.95
C ALA A 82 -19.94 -0.74 53.54
N VAL A 83 -18.93 -1.27 52.85
CA VAL A 83 -18.57 -0.89 51.47
C VAL A 83 -19.61 -1.41 50.47
N VAL A 84 -20.09 -2.65 50.66
CA VAL A 84 -21.18 -3.22 49.86
C VAL A 84 -22.46 -2.38 49.99
N ALA A 85 -22.80 -1.92 51.21
CA ALA A 85 -23.95 -1.07 51.47
C ALA A 85 -23.84 0.32 50.81
N GLU A 86 -22.62 0.86 50.66
CA GLU A 86 -22.35 2.13 49.98
C GLU A 86 -22.62 2.04 48.47
N TRP A 87 -22.19 0.95 47.84
CA TRP A 87 -22.37 0.75 46.40
C TRP A 87 -23.82 0.48 46.00
N LYS A 88 -24.66 -0.03 46.91
CA LYS A 88 -26.08 -0.33 46.67
C LYS A 88 -26.35 -1.26 45.48
N VAL A 89 -25.35 -2.05 45.09
CA VAL A 89 -25.46 -3.12 44.10
C VAL A 89 -24.92 -4.42 44.69
N PRO A 90 -25.37 -5.60 44.22
CA PRO A 90 -24.84 -6.86 44.71
C PRO A 90 -23.36 -7.02 44.42
N VAL A 91 -22.65 -7.61 45.39
CA VAL A 91 -21.26 -8.02 45.25
C VAL A 91 -21.21 -9.54 45.37
N LEU A 92 -20.66 -10.19 44.35
CA LEU A 92 -20.54 -11.64 44.26
C LEU A 92 -19.07 -12.02 44.43
N VAL A 93 -18.79 -12.85 45.43
CA VAL A 93 -17.44 -13.33 45.69
C VAL A 93 -17.27 -14.70 45.05
N VAL A 94 -16.29 -14.82 44.16
CA VAL A 94 -15.90 -16.05 43.46
C VAL A 94 -14.51 -16.48 43.89
N ARG A 95 -14.09 -17.69 43.53
CA ARG A 95 -12.75 -18.18 43.88
C ARG A 95 -11.63 -17.44 43.13
N ASP A 96 -11.84 -17.16 41.86
CA ASP A 96 -10.89 -16.46 40.99
C ASP A 96 -11.69 -15.59 40.01
N ALA A 97 -11.66 -14.28 40.21
CA ALA A 97 -12.46 -13.36 39.41
C ALA A 97 -11.96 -13.26 37.97
N ARG A 98 -10.66 -13.49 37.74
CA ARG A 98 -10.07 -13.43 36.41
C ARG A 98 -10.45 -14.66 35.59
N ALA A 99 -10.38 -15.85 36.19
CA ALA A 99 -10.74 -17.11 35.54
C ALA A 99 -12.22 -17.18 35.15
N VAL A 100 -13.13 -16.57 35.94
CA VAL A 100 -14.57 -16.60 35.63
C VAL A 100 -15.05 -15.52 34.67
N ALA A 101 -14.24 -14.47 34.43
CA ALA A 101 -14.64 -13.34 33.57
C ALA A 101 -14.97 -13.79 32.13
N GLY A 102 -14.15 -14.67 31.56
CA GLY A 102 -14.35 -15.26 30.24
C GLY A 102 -15.58 -16.16 30.13
N PRO A 103 -15.74 -17.18 31.00
CA PRO A 103 -16.94 -18.01 31.07
C PRO A 103 -18.24 -17.21 31.23
N LEU A 104 -18.27 -16.21 32.12
CA LEU A 104 -19.42 -15.32 32.29
C LEU A 104 -19.72 -14.53 31.00
N ALA A 105 -18.70 -13.95 30.36
CA ALA A 105 -18.88 -13.22 29.10
C ALA A 105 -19.37 -14.14 27.96
N SER A 106 -18.82 -15.35 27.88
CA SER A 106 -19.22 -16.39 26.92
C SER A 106 -20.70 -16.73 27.10
N ALA A 107 -21.12 -17.08 28.32
CA ALA A 107 -22.52 -17.38 28.63
C ALA A 107 -23.45 -16.21 28.32
N ARG A 108 -23.07 -14.99 28.69
CA ARG A 108 -23.89 -13.79 28.44
C ARG A 108 -24.15 -13.52 26.96
N LEU A 109 -23.18 -13.88 26.11
CA LEU A 109 -23.23 -13.70 24.66
C LEU A 109 -23.76 -14.95 23.92
N GLY A 110 -24.25 -15.96 24.66
CA GLY A 110 -24.76 -17.21 24.12
C GLY A 110 -23.67 -18.05 23.47
N HIS A 111 -22.55 -18.23 24.19
CA HIS A 111 -21.38 -19.06 23.86
C HIS A 111 -20.93 -18.91 22.40
N PRO A 112 -20.45 -17.73 21.97
CA PRO A 112 -20.22 -17.44 20.57
C PRO A 112 -19.20 -18.39 19.90
N SER A 113 -18.18 -18.85 20.63
CA SER A 113 -17.21 -19.84 20.13
C SER A 113 -17.81 -21.24 19.88
N HIS A 114 -18.99 -21.57 20.42
CA HIS A 114 -19.62 -22.87 20.16
C HIS A 114 -20.21 -22.96 18.75
N SER A 115 -20.49 -21.81 18.13
CA SER A 115 -21.00 -21.70 16.75
C SER A 115 -19.90 -21.36 15.74
N LEU A 116 -18.63 -21.35 16.16
CA LEU A 116 -17.47 -21.04 15.34
C LEU A 116 -16.45 -22.19 15.45
N HIS A 117 -15.75 -22.49 14.37
CA HIS A 117 -14.52 -23.27 14.44
C HIS A 117 -13.39 -22.34 14.87
N VAL A 118 -13.11 -22.26 16.17
CA VAL A 118 -12.02 -21.44 16.70
C VAL A 118 -10.72 -22.25 16.72
N ILE A 119 -9.69 -21.79 16.02
CA ILE A 119 -8.40 -22.47 15.91
C ILE A 119 -7.34 -21.71 16.69
N ALA A 120 -6.73 -22.34 17.68
CA ALA A 120 -5.66 -21.74 18.47
C ALA A 120 -4.29 -22.00 17.87
N VAL A 121 -3.43 -20.96 17.83
CA VAL A 121 -2.02 -21.11 17.48
C VAL A 121 -1.15 -20.52 18.58
N THR A 122 -0.30 -21.35 19.18
CA THR A 122 0.68 -20.95 20.19
C THR A 122 2.11 -21.23 19.72
N GLY A 123 3.05 -20.58 20.39
CA GLY A 123 4.50 -20.69 20.13
C GLY A 123 5.23 -19.37 20.37
N THR A 124 6.56 -19.37 20.32
CA THR A 124 7.37 -18.15 20.36
C THR A 124 7.21 -17.41 19.02
N ASN A 125 7.55 -18.07 17.92
CA ASN A 125 7.51 -17.49 16.56
C ASN A 125 6.47 -18.17 15.67
N GLY A 126 5.99 -17.46 14.63
CA GLY A 126 5.13 -18.04 13.59
C GLY A 126 3.61 -17.95 13.84
N LYS A 127 3.16 -17.59 15.04
CA LYS A 127 1.71 -17.47 15.38
C LYS A 127 0.92 -16.62 14.38
N THR A 128 1.36 -15.39 14.12
CA THR A 128 0.72 -14.48 13.15
C THR A 128 0.69 -15.07 11.75
N THR A 129 1.79 -15.67 11.30
CA THR A 129 1.83 -16.29 9.97
C THR A 129 0.89 -17.46 9.86
N THR A 130 0.98 -18.43 10.78
CA THR A 130 0.14 -19.62 10.76
C THR A 130 -1.35 -19.29 10.86
N THR A 131 -1.76 -18.37 11.74
CA THR A 131 -3.17 -17.97 11.87
C THR A 131 -3.72 -17.35 10.58
N ILE A 132 -2.95 -16.45 9.95
CA ILE A 132 -3.34 -15.83 8.68
C ILE A 132 -3.35 -16.85 7.54
N LEU A 133 -2.38 -17.77 7.47
CA LEU A 133 -2.37 -18.84 6.48
C LEU A 133 -3.57 -19.77 6.63
N ILE A 134 -3.94 -20.14 7.86
CA ILE A 134 -5.17 -20.91 8.15
C ILE A 134 -6.39 -20.17 7.60
N ALA A 135 -6.53 -18.87 7.93
CA ALA A 135 -7.68 -18.09 7.49
C ALA A 135 -7.72 -17.92 5.95
N GLN A 136 -6.58 -17.74 5.29
CA GLN A 136 -6.48 -17.68 3.83
C GLN A 136 -6.86 -19.01 3.17
N LEU A 137 -6.32 -20.13 3.66
CA LEU A 137 -6.64 -21.48 3.15
C LEU A 137 -8.13 -21.78 3.26
N LEU A 138 -8.73 -21.53 4.44
CA LEU A 138 -10.16 -21.75 4.68
C LEU A 138 -11.03 -20.82 3.83
N THR A 139 -10.61 -19.56 3.63
CA THR A 139 -11.31 -18.62 2.73
C THR A 139 -11.30 -19.10 1.29
N ALA A 140 -10.14 -19.52 0.79
CA ALA A 140 -10.01 -20.05 -0.57
C ALA A 140 -10.79 -21.36 -0.75
N ALA A 141 -10.99 -22.13 0.32
CA ALA A 141 -11.86 -23.31 0.35
C ALA A 141 -13.36 -22.99 0.45
N GLY A 142 -13.75 -21.70 0.45
CA GLY A 142 -15.15 -21.27 0.45
C GLY A 142 -15.75 -21.00 1.84
N HIS A 143 -14.96 -21.05 2.91
CA HIS A 143 -15.41 -20.70 4.24
C HIS A 143 -15.29 -19.19 4.52
N ARG A 144 -16.07 -18.69 5.49
CA ARG A 144 -15.90 -17.32 5.99
C ARG A 144 -14.96 -17.35 7.18
N ALA A 145 -13.68 -17.10 6.93
CA ALA A 145 -12.63 -17.19 7.92
C ALA A 145 -12.04 -15.82 8.31
N ALA A 146 -11.65 -15.68 9.56
CA ALA A 146 -10.92 -14.54 10.10
C ALA A 146 -9.68 -15.00 10.89
N ALA A 147 -8.69 -14.12 11.05
CA ALA A 147 -7.58 -14.33 11.97
C ALA A 147 -7.51 -13.19 12.99
N ILE A 148 -7.32 -13.51 14.27
CA ILE A 148 -7.18 -12.56 15.39
C ILE A 148 -5.74 -12.65 15.90
N GLY A 149 -5.02 -11.53 15.93
CA GLY A 149 -3.65 -11.56 16.37
C GLY A 149 -2.97 -10.20 16.50
N THR A 150 -1.64 -10.23 16.48
CA THR A 150 -0.76 -9.08 16.66
C THR A 150 -1.01 -7.98 15.62
N THR A 151 -1.39 -8.36 14.40
CA THR A 151 -1.69 -7.43 13.30
C THR A 151 -3.12 -6.89 13.33
N GLY A 152 -3.96 -7.35 14.25
CA GLY A 152 -5.40 -7.02 14.29
C GLY A 152 -6.29 -8.21 13.94
N VAL A 153 -7.50 -7.91 13.45
CA VAL A 153 -8.45 -8.87 12.92
C VAL A 153 -8.35 -8.87 11.40
N TRP A 154 -7.69 -9.88 10.84
CA TRP A 154 -7.58 -10.09 9.41
C TRP A 154 -8.83 -10.79 8.87
N THR A 155 -9.32 -10.31 7.73
CA THR A 155 -10.41 -10.90 6.94
C THR A 155 -10.09 -10.75 5.45
N ALA A 156 -10.81 -11.45 4.59
CA ALA A 156 -10.68 -11.28 3.13
C ALA A 156 -10.97 -9.84 2.66
N GLN A 157 -11.70 -9.04 3.45
CA GLN A 157 -12.03 -7.66 3.18
C GLN A 157 -10.97 -6.65 3.69
N GLY A 158 -9.96 -7.13 4.42
CA GLY A 158 -8.89 -6.29 5.00
C GLY A 158 -8.68 -6.53 6.49
N VAL A 159 -7.88 -5.66 7.11
CA VAL A 159 -7.45 -5.78 8.52
C VAL A 159 -8.10 -4.69 9.37
N ARG A 160 -8.70 -5.08 10.50
CA ARG A 160 -9.22 -4.18 11.54
C ARG A 160 -8.21 -4.10 12.69
N PRO A 161 -7.92 -2.92 13.27
CA PRO A 161 -6.92 -2.79 14.33
C PRO A 161 -7.33 -3.54 15.63
N SER A 162 -6.33 -4.02 16.38
CA SER A 162 -6.45 -4.59 17.73
C SER A 162 -5.31 -4.07 18.61
N SER A 163 -5.53 -3.94 19.92
CA SER A 163 -4.54 -3.44 20.89
C SER A 163 -3.63 -4.51 21.48
N LEU A 164 -4.02 -5.79 21.43
CA LEU A 164 -3.28 -6.92 22.01
C LEU A 164 -3.22 -8.09 21.01
N THR A 165 -2.15 -8.89 21.10
CA THR A 165 -2.03 -10.17 20.35
C THR A 165 -3.17 -11.12 20.69
N THR A 166 -3.53 -11.22 21.97
CA THR A 166 -4.74 -11.91 22.44
C THR A 166 -5.50 -10.93 23.35
N PRO A 167 -6.70 -10.48 22.95
CA PRO A 167 -7.53 -9.59 23.77
C PRO A 167 -7.85 -10.15 25.16
N GLU A 168 -8.28 -9.31 26.09
CA GLU A 168 -8.80 -9.77 27.39
C GLU A 168 -10.08 -10.62 27.20
N ALA A 169 -10.40 -11.46 28.18
CA ALA A 169 -11.41 -12.52 28.02
C ALA A 169 -12.78 -11.99 27.58
N THR A 170 -13.24 -10.89 28.17
CA THR A 170 -14.53 -10.26 27.87
C THR A 170 -14.58 -9.68 26.45
N ASP A 171 -13.52 -8.98 26.04
CA ASP A 171 -13.37 -8.42 24.69
C ASP A 171 -13.27 -9.51 23.63
N LEU A 172 -12.58 -10.60 23.95
CA LEU A 172 -12.45 -11.75 23.06
C LEU A 172 -13.81 -12.42 22.79
N GLN A 173 -14.62 -12.63 23.83
CA GLN A 173 -15.97 -13.17 23.67
C GLN A 173 -16.87 -12.21 22.87
N ALA A 174 -16.79 -10.91 23.12
CA ALA A 174 -17.52 -9.90 22.36
C ALA A 174 -17.13 -9.91 20.88
N LEU A 175 -15.83 -10.06 20.58
CA LEU A 175 -15.33 -10.16 19.21
C LEU A 175 -15.81 -11.44 18.51
N PHE A 176 -15.84 -12.60 19.18
CA PHE A 176 -16.43 -13.81 18.61
C PHE A 176 -17.93 -13.64 18.34
N ALA A 177 -18.67 -13.00 19.25
CA ALA A 177 -20.09 -12.74 19.05
C ALA A 177 -20.33 -11.82 17.84
N GLN A 178 -19.48 -10.82 17.65
CA GLN A 178 -19.50 -9.95 16.48
C GLN A 178 -19.20 -10.73 15.19
N LEU A 179 -18.12 -11.51 15.15
CA LEU A 179 -17.75 -12.30 13.97
C LEU A 179 -18.85 -13.31 13.60
N ARG A 180 -19.45 -13.98 14.59
CA ARG A 180 -20.62 -14.84 14.40
C ARG A 180 -21.79 -14.08 13.76
N ALA A 181 -22.12 -12.89 14.30
CA ALA A 181 -23.20 -12.06 13.77
C ALA A 181 -22.93 -11.56 12.33
N GLU A 182 -21.66 -11.35 11.99
CA GLU A 182 -21.24 -11.02 10.63
C GLU A 182 -21.25 -12.23 9.67
N GLY A 183 -21.51 -13.44 10.18
CA GLY A 183 -21.61 -14.68 9.41
C GLY A 183 -20.28 -15.40 9.20
N PHE A 184 -19.24 -15.10 9.98
CA PHE A 184 -18.02 -15.91 9.98
C PHE A 184 -18.28 -17.29 10.57
N THR A 185 -17.58 -18.29 10.05
CA THR A 185 -17.70 -19.70 10.48
C THR A 185 -16.40 -20.22 11.10
N HIS A 186 -15.26 -19.63 10.75
CA HIS A 186 -13.94 -20.05 11.20
C HIS A 186 -13.14 -18.85 11.72
N VAL A 187 -12.43 -19.02 12.83
CA VAL A 187 -11.59 -17.97 13.41
C VAL A 187 -10.28 -18.57 13.91
N ALA A 188 -9.17 -18.23 13.26
CA ALA A 188 -7.84 -18.55 13.77
C ALA A 188 -7.39 -17.47 14.76
N ILE A 189 -6.81 -17.83 15.90
CA ILE A 189 -6.39 -16.87 16.92
C ILE A 189 -4.97 -17.16 17.42
N GLU A 190 -4.19 -16.09 17.55
CA GLU A 190 -2.91 -16.13 18.24
C GLU A 190 -3.13 -16.26 19.75
N VAL A 191 -2.69 -17.38 20.33
CA VAL A 191 -2.75 -17.64 21.77
C VAL A 191 -1.35 -17.45 22.36
N SER A 192 -1.13 -16.32 23.01
CA SER A 192 0.13 -16.04 23.71
C SER A 192 0.23 -16.84 25.03
N SER A 193 1.45 -17.07 25.52
CA SER A 193 1.63 -17.68 26.86
C SER A 193 1.03 -16.83 27.97
N HIS A 194 1.13 -15.51 27.83
CA HIS A 194 0.49 -14.55 28.74
C HIS A 194 -1.03 -14.75 28.74
N ALA A 195 -1.67 -14.95 27.58
CA ALA A 195 -3.12 -15.13 27.51
C ALA A 195 -3.60 -16.40 28.22
N LEU A 196 -2.84 -17.49 28.12
CA LEU A 196 -3.13 -18.74 28.84
C LEU A 196 -2.92 -18.54 30.35
N ASP A 197 -1.78 -17.99 30.74
CA ASP A 197 -1.44 -17.72 32.14
C ASP A 197 -2.43 -16.75 32.82
N GLN A 198 -2.94 -15.78 32.06
CA GLN A 198 -3.87 -14.75 32.52
C GLN A 198 -5.34 -15.09 32.29
N HIS A 199 -5.67 -16.34 31.96
CA HIS A 199 -7.06 -16.80 31.80
C HIS A 199 -7.86 -16.04 30.72
N ARG A 200 -7.19 -15.43 29.74
CA ARG A 200 -7.87 -14.68 28.66
C ARG A 200 -8.62 -15.56 27.68
N CYS A 201 -8.22 -16.83 27.59
CA CYS A 201 -8.86 -17.81 26.71
C CYS A 201 -9.96 -18.60 27.43
N ASP A 202 -10.20 -18.35 28.71
CA ASP A 202 -11.22 -19.09 29.47
C ASP A 202 -12.61 -18.78 28.91
N GLY A 203 -13.46 -19.82 28.85
CA GLY A 203 -14.76 -19.74 28.19
C GLY A 203 -14.73 -19.80 26.65
N VAL A 204 -13.55 -20.01 26.03
CA VAL A 204 -13.41 -20.28 24.59
C VAL A 204 -13.40 -21.78 24.33
N ARG A 205 -14.22 -22.21 23.37
CA ARG A 205 -14.20 -23.58 22.84
C ARG A 205 -13.33 -23.63 21.58
N PHE A 206 -12.17 -24.27 21.68
CA PHE A 206 -11.29 -24.48 20.53
C PHE A 206 -11.65 -25.75 19.76
N ALA A 207 -11.65 -25.64 18.43
CA ALA A 207 -11.84 -26.77 17.52
C ALA A 207 -10.51 -27.43 17.16
N CYS A 208 -9.42 -26.66 17.04
CA CYS A 208 -8.08 -27.15 16.73
C CYS A 208 -7.01 -26.34 17.47
N ALA A 209 -5.84 -26.93 17.68
CA ALA A 209 -4.68 -26.25 18.25
C ALA A 209 -3.38 -26.57 17.50
N VAL A 210 -2.50 -25.58 17.38
CA VAL A 210 -1.17 -25.71 16.77
C VAL A 210 -0.10 -25.15 17.69
N TRP A 211 0.96 -25.92 17.94
CA TRP A 211 2.21 -25.46 18.55
C TRP A 211 3.28 -25.30 17.46
N THR A 212 3.76 -24.08 17.24
CA THR A 212 4.75 -23.80 16.19
C THR A 212 6.19 -24.08 16.63
N ASN A 213 6.64 -23.46 17.74
CA ASN A 213 7.97 -23.62 18.33
C ASN A 213 8.07 -22.91 19.70
N LEU A 214 9.13 -23.19 20.46
CA LEU A 214 9.53 -22.48 21.67
C LEU A 214 11.02 -22.14 21.61
N SER A 215 11.34 -20.88 21.87
CA SER A 215 12.70 -20.35 22.01
C SER A 215 12.73 -19.22 23.04
N HIS A 216 13.94 -18.79 23.43
CA HIS A 216 14.15 -17.79 24.49
C HIS A 216 13.39 -16.49 24.20
N ASP A 217 12.32 -16.26 24.96
CA ASP A 217 11.49 -15.06 24.96
C ASP A 217 10.66 -15.01 26.26
N HIS A 218 10.16 -13.82 26.64
CA HIS A 218 9.26 -13.62 27.78
C HIS A 218 9.74 -14.16 29.14
N LEU A 219 11.04 -14.35 29.36
CA LEU A 219 11.59 -14.83 30.63
C LEU A 219 11.52 -13.78 31.74
N ASP A 220 11.38 -12.50 31.39
CA ASP A 220 11.03 -11.42 32.31
C ASP A 220 9.69 -11.67 33.01
N TYR A 221 8.78 -12.40 32.37
CA TYR A 221 7.49 -12.80 32.93
C TYR A 221 7.52 -14.22 33.52
N HIS A 222 7.96 -15.22 32.74
CA HIS A 222 7.86 -16.64 33.12
C HIS A 222 9.00 -17.11 34.04
N GLY A 223 10.11 -16.39 34.10
CA GLY A 223 11.30 -16.72 34.87
C GLY A 223 12.17 -17.82 34.24
N THR A 224 11.59 -18.95 33.84
CA THR A 224 12.34 -20.08 33.24
C THR A 224 11.67 -20.60 31.96
N MET A 225 12.46 -21.27 31.10
CA MET A 225 11.96 -21.87 29.85
C MET A 225 10.94 -22.98 30.11
N GLU A 226 11.08 -23.73 31.21
CA GLU A 226 10.16 -24.81 31.60
C GLU A 226 8.79 -24.26 31.97
N ARG A 227 8.76 -23.15 32.74
CA ARG A 227 7.50 -22.45 33.05
C ARG A 227 6.85 -21.88 31.80
N TYR A 228 7.65 -21.31 30.90
CA TYR A 228 7.17 -20.79 29.63
C TYR A 228 6.57 -21.89 28.73
N ALA A 229 7.23 -23.06 28.66
CA ALA A 229 6.73 -24.25 27.96
C ALA A 229 5.43 -24.76 28.59
N ALA A 230 5.40 -24.92 29.91
CA ALA A 230 4.22 -25.37 30.65
C ALA A 230 3.02 -24.46 30.42
N ALA A 231 3.22 -23.13 30.43
CA ALA A 231 2.17 -22.16 30.15
C ALA A 231 1.53 -22.35 28.76
N LYS A 232 2.31 -22.71 27.72
CA LYS A 232 1.77 -23.02 26.38
C LYS A 232 1.10 -24.39 26.32
N ALA A 233 1.65 -25.39 27.03
CA ALA A 233 1.11 -26.74 27.08
C ALA A 233 -0.32 -26.78 27.67
N ARG A 234 -0.67 -25.81 28.52
CA ARG A 234 -2.05 -25.62 29.02
C ARG A 234 -3.09 -25.62 27.91
N LEU A 235 -2.79 -25.07 26.72
CA LEU A 235 -3.70 -25.09 25.57
C LEU A 235 -4.14 -26.52 25.18
N PHE A 236 -3.24 -27.49 25.30
CA PHE A 236 -3.47 -28.88 24.90
C PHE A 236 -4.01 -29.73 26.06
N VAL A 237 -3.79 -29.30 27.30
CA VAL A 237 -4.20 -30.03 28.52
C VAL A 237 -5.58 -29.60 29.02
N GLU A 238 -5.86 -28.29 29.03
CA GLU A 238 -6.99 -27.73 29.78
C GLU A 238 -8.26 -27.52 28.93
N PHE A 239 -8.13 -27.43 27.60
CA PHE A 239 -9.23 -27.04 26.71
C PHE A 239 -9.97 -28.22 26.05
N GLY A 240 -9.60 -29.47 26.38
CA GLY A 240 -10.32 -30.68 25.94
C GLY A 240 -10.39 -30.87 24.42
N ILE A 241 -9.38 -30.41 23.68
CA ILE A 241 -9.31 -30.55 22.22
C ILE A 241 -8.91 -31.99 21.88
N ALA A 242 -9.64 -32.63 20.97
CA ALA A 242 -9.35 -34.00 20.57
C ALA A 242 -7.98 -34.08 19.84
N ARG A 243 -7.20 -35.13 20.14
CA ARG A 243 -5.81 -35.31 19.67
C ARG A 243 -5.68 -35.12 18.16
N GLU A 244 -6.63 -35.63 17.39
CA GLU A 244 -6.63 -35.58 15.93
C GLU A 244 -6.78 -34.15 15.35
N HIS A 245 -7.13 -33.17 16.20
CA HIS A 245 -7.23 -31.75 15.87
C HIS A 245 -6.11 -30.90 16.51
N CYS A 246 -5.14 -31.55 17.15
CA CYS A 246 -3.99 -30.91 17.79
C CYS A 246 -2.70 -31.26 17.04
N PHE A 247 -1.92 -30.25 16.67
CA PHE A 247 -0.68 -30.42 15.90
C PHE A 247 0.50 -29.75 16.59
N VAL A 248 1.61 -30.48 16.75
CA VAL A 248 2.84 -29.96 17.36
C VAL A 248 4.04 -30.18 16.44
N ASN A 249 4.93 -29.19 16.37
CA ASN A 249 6.16 -29.30 15.60
C ASN A 249 7.15 -30.22 16.30
N ALA A 250 7.46 -31.36 15.68
CA ALA A 250 8.36 -32.38 16.18
C ALA A 250 9.81 -31.91 16.29
N ASP A 251 10.17 -30.90 15.49
CA ASP A 251 11.52 -30.34 15.46
C ASP A 251 11.78 -29.40 16.66
N ASP A 252 10.76 -29.12 17.49
CA ASP A 252 10.86 -28.38 18.74
C ASP A 252 10.92 -29.34 19.95
N PRO A 253 12.05 -29.41 20.68
CA PRO A 253 12.19 -30.32 21.82
C PRO A 253 11.20 -30.02 22.96
N PHE A 254 10.71 -28.77 23.10
CA PHE A 254 9.75 -28.43 24.15
C PHE A 254 8.33 -28.93 23.86
N ALA A 255 8.06 -29.33 22.62
CA ALA A 255 6.78 -29.90 22.25
C ALA A 255 6.67 -31.41 22.53
N ALA A 256 7.79 -32.08 22.85
CA ALA A 256 7.85 -33.52 23.07
C ALA A 256 6.87 -34.00 24.14
N ASP A 257 6.81 -33.32 25.28
CA ASP A 257 5.91 -33.66 26.39
C ASP A 257 4.43 -33.67 25.98
N VAL A 258 4.03 -32.80 25.04
CA VAL A 258 2.65 -32.71 24.54
C VAL A 258 2.30 -33.93 23.68
N TRP A 259 3.18 -34.35 22.77
CA TRP A 259 2.91 -35.54 21.95
C TRP A 259 3.10 -36.84 22.75
N ASP A 260 4.06 -36.91 23.69
CA ASP A 260 4.39 -38.13 24.44
C ASP A 260 3.22 -38.52 25.36
N LYS A 261 2.46 -37.52 25.83
CA LYS A 261 1.19 -37.70 26.55
C LYS A 261 0.00 -38.04 25.65
N GLY A 262 0.20 -38.13 24.34
CA GLY A 262 -0.85 -38.42 23.36
C GLY A 262 -1.85 -37.27 23.16
N LEU A 263 -1.48 -36.03 23.47
CA LEU A 263 -2.39 -34.88 23.38
C LEU A 263 -2.43 -34.23 21.99
N ALA A 264 -1.45 -34.54 21.13
CA ALA A 264 -1.35 -34.00 19.77
C ALA A 264 -0.69 -34.98 18.79
N GLN A 265 -0.92 -34.74 17.50
CA GLN A 265 -0.16 -35.33 16.39
C GLN A 265 1.11 -34.51 16.12
N ALA A 266 2.22 -35.18 15.85
CA ALA A 266 3.50 -34.52 15.58
C ALA A 266 3.76 -34.33 14.07
N PHE A 267 4.28 -33.16 13.67
CA PHE A 267 4.71 -32.87 12.29
C PHE A 267 6.15 -32.38 12.22
N SER A 268 6.90 -32.69 11.15
CA SER A 268 8.32 -32.30 10.99
C SER A 268 8.66 -31.80 9.59
N LEU A 269 9.61 -30.86 9.48
CA LEU A 269 10.30 -30.55 8.24
C LEU A 269 11.51 -31.48 8.03
N GLY A 270 11.23 -32.77 7.94
CA GLY A 270 12.24 -33.80 7.79
C GLY A 270 11.71 -35.17 8.15
N SER A 271 12.60 -36.01 8.67
CA SER A 271 12.32 -37.41 9.00
C SER A 271 12.38 -37.65 10.51
N HIS A 272 11.79 -36.75 11.32
CA HIS A 272 11.74 -36.97 12.76
C HIS A 272 10.99 -38.29 13.06
N PRO A 273 11.55 -39.23 13.84
CA PRO A 273 10.97 -40.55 14.03
C PRO A 273 9.54 -40.54 14.62
N ALA A 274 9.24 -39.54 15.44
CA ALA A 274 7.93 -39.38 16.07
C ALA A 274 6.88 -38.66 15.19
N ALA A 275 7.25 -38.16 14.00
CA ALA A 275 6.35 -37.36 13.19
C ALA A 275 5.38 -38.21 12.35
N GLU A 276 4.08 -38.09 12.64
CA GLU A 276 2.96 -38.65 11.85
C GLU A 276 2.78 -37.92 10.51
N HIS A 277 3.22 -36.65 10.46
CA HIS A 277 3.15 -35.81 9.28
C HIS A 277 4.55 -35.27 8.92
N GLN A 278 4.97 -35.45 7.67
CA GLN A 278 6.31 -35.06 7.23
C GLN A 278 6.22 -34.17 6.00
N ILE A 279 6.98 -33.07 6.01
CA ILE A 279 7.20 -32.26 4.82
C ILE A 279 8.47 -32.73 4.14
N GLY A 280 8.29 -33.42 3.01
CA GLY A 280 9.36 -33.89 2.14
C GLY A 280 9.59 -33.00 0.93
N ASP A 281 10.70 -33.23 0.24
CA ASP A 281 11.07 -32.62 -1.04
C ASP A 281 11.01 -31.08 -1.05
N LEU A 282 11.30 -30.47 0.10
CA LEU A 282 11.24 -29.03 0.30
C LEU A 282 12.29 -28.32 -0.57
N LYS A 283 11.82 -27.49 -1.49
CA LYS A 283 12.61 -26.52 -2.24
C LYS A 283 12.12 -25.12 -1.90
N CYS A 284 13.06 -24.25 -1.54
CA CYS A 284 12.78 -22.84 -1.24
C CYS A 284 13.67 -21.96 -2.11
N ASP A 285 13.08 -21.02 -2.82
CA ASP A 285 13.78 -20.00 -3.60
C ASP A 285 13.02 -18.65 -3.57
N LEU A 286 13.46 -17.69 -4.38
CA LEU A 286 12.84 -16.36 -4.47
C LEU A 286 11.43 -16.38 -5.08
N GLN A 287 11.05 -17.45 -5.77
CA GLN A 287 9.72 -17.63 -6.37
C GLN A 287 8.74 -18.28 -5.38
N GLY A 288 9.23 -18.72 -4.22
CA GLY A 288 8.43 -19.31 -3.15
C GLY A 288 8.97 -20.67 -2.69
N LEU A 289 8.10 -21.46 -2.09
CA LEU A 289 8.40 -22.80 -1.62
C LEU A 289 7.55 -23.86 -2.32
N ARG A 290 8.13 -25.05 -2.49
CA ARG A 290 7.48 -26.24 -3.07
C ARG A 290 7.84 -27.43 -2.19
N ALA A 291 6.85 -28.22 -1.78
CA ALA A 291 7.09 -29.39 -0.94
C ALA A 291 5.93 -30.39 -1.03
N VAL A 292 6.09 -31.53 -0.36
CA VAL A 292 5.07 -32.58 -0.26
C VAL A 292 4.76 -32.84 1.22
N LEU A 293 3.51 -32.63 1.61
CA LEU A 293 2.99 -33.07 2.91
C LEU A 293 2.59 -34.55 2.81
N ARG A 294 3.34 -35.39 3.50
CA ARG A 294 3.11 -36.82 3.67
C ARG A 294 2.47 -37.05 5.04
N SER A 295 1.43 -37.86 5.11
CA SER A 295 0.70 -38.12 6.36
C SER A 295 0.36 -39.59 6.42
N VAL A 296 0.68 -40.25 7.53
CA VAL A 296 0.44 -41.70 7.67
C VAL A 296 -1.03 -42.01 7.40
N GLY A 297 -1.30 -42.92 6.46
CA GLY A 297 -2.66 -43.34 6.11
C GLY A 297 -3.46 -42.34 5.24
N GLN A 298 -2.84 -41.27 4.74
CA GLN A 298 -3.48 -40.28 3.87
C GLN A 298 -2.68 -40.09 2.56
N PRO A 299 -3.32 -39.63 1.46
CA PRO A 299 -2.61 -39.33 0.22
C PRO A 299 -1.65 -38.14 0.38
N ASP A 300 -0.56 -38.19 -0.39
CA ASP A 300 0.45 -37.12 -0.46
C ASP A 300 -0.13 -35.82 -1.03
N LEU A 301 0.05 -34.73 -0.31
CA LEU A 301 -0.36 -33.39 -0.73
C LEU A 301 0.87 -32.59 -1.16
N ALA A 302 1.16 -32.56 -2.46
CA ALA A 302 2.16 -31.65 -3.01
C ALA A 302 1.60 -30.22 -3.12
N PHE A 303 2.36 -29.23 -2.67
CA PHE A 303 1.95 -27.83 -2.68
C PHE A 303 3.08 -26.91 -3.14
N ALA A 304 2.68 -25.75 -3.67
CA ALA A 304 3.56 -24.63 -3.98
C ALA A 304 2.91 -23.35 -3.46
N ALA A 305 3.68 -22.51 -2.79
CA ALA A 305 3.19 -21.25 -2.23
C ALA A 305 4.24 -20.15 -2.43
N PRO A 306 3.83 -18.89 -2.71
CA PRO A 306 4.73 -17.75 -2.89
C PRO A 306 5.21 -17.22 -1.52
N LEU A 307 5.67 -18.12 -0.65
CA LEU A 307 6.21 -17.83 0.67
C LEU A 307 7.70 -18.17 0.67
N VAL A 308 8.52 -17.30 1.26
CA VAL A 308 9.97 -17.44 1.28
C VAL A 308 10.44 -18.02 2.62
N GLY A 309 11.42 -18.92 2.58
CA GLY A 309 12.11 -19.41 3.78
C GLY A 309 11.54 -20.70 4.38
N ARG A 310 12.42 -21.51 4.97
CA ARG A 310 12.09 -22.82 5.56
C ARG A 310 11.08 -22.72 6.71
N HIS A 311 11.19 -21.72 7.58
CA HIS A 311 10.24 -21.50 8.67
C HIS A 311 8.79 -21.26 8.18
N ASN A 312 8.62 -20.73 6.96
CA ASN A 312 7.28 -20.59 6.38
C ASN A 312 6.72 -21.92 5.85
N ALA A 313 7.58 -22.90 5.54
CA ALA A 313 7.13 -24.27 5.30
C ALA A 313 6.62 -24.92 6.61
N GLU A 314 7.24 -24.66 7.77
CA GLU A 314 6.72 -25.11 9.09
C GLU A 314 5.35 -24.51 9.37
N ASN A 315 5.23 -23.18 9.22
CA ASN A 315 3.98 -22.46 9.44
C ASN A 315 2.87 -22.97 8.51
N LEU A 316 3.18 -23.19 7.22
CA LEU A 316 2.23 -23.70 6.25
C LEU A 316 1.87 -25.17 6.52
N ALA A 317 2.80 -25.99 7.00
CA ALA A 317 2.51 -27.37 7.39
C ALA A 317 1.44 -27.43 8.49
N GLY A 318 1.61 -26.66 9.57
CA GLY A 318 0.61 -26.55 10.63
C GLY A 318 -0.74 -26.03 10.10
N ALA A 319 -0.71 -25.07 9.17
CA ALA A 319 -1.93 -24.53 8.57
C ALA A 319 -2.68 -25.54 7.68
N LEU A 320 -1.94 -26.32 6.87
CA LEU A 320 -2.50 -27.37 6.02
C LEU A 320 -3.11 -28.51 6.83
N LEU A 321 -2.44 -28.90 7.92
CA LEU A 321 -2.93 -29.95 8.82
C LEU A 321 -4.24 -29.54 9.50
N VAL A 322 -4.34 -28.30 9.98
CA VAL A 322 -5.61 -27.74 10.48
C VAL A 322 -6.70 -27.78 9.40
N ALA A 323 -6.39 -27.32 8.18
CA ALA A 323 -7.40 -27.27 7.12
C ALA A 323 -7.88 -28.67 6.71
N ARG A 324 -6.98 -29.67 6.67
CA ARG A 324 -7.35 -31.09 6.46
C ARG A 324 -8.20 -31.63 7.61
N ALA A 325 -7.83 -31.34 8.87
CA ALA A 325 -8.60 -31.77 10.04
C ALA A 325 -10.02 -31.19 10.07
N LEU A 326 -10.20 -29.99 9.52
CA LEU A 326 -11.51 -29.36 9.34
C LEU A 326 -12.26 -29.85 8.09
N GLY A 327 -11.74 -30.85 7.38
CA GLY A 327 -12.42 -31.51 6.27
C GLY A 327 -12.23 -30.86 4.90
N VAL A 328 -11.28 -29.93 4.74
CA VAL A 328 -10.99 -29.35 3.42
C VAL A 328 -10.27 -30.38 2.54
N ALA A 329 -10.82 -30.63 1.36
CA ALA A 329 -10.24 -31.57 0.40
C ALA A 329 -8.89 -31.10 -0.17
N ASP A 330 -8.01 -32.06 -0.48
CA ASP A 330 -6.64 -31.82 -0.96
C ASP A 330 -6.57 -31.01 -2.28
N GLY A 331 -7.56 -31.17 -3.17
CA GLY A 331 -7.65 -30.43 -4.43
C GLY A 331 -7.77 -28.92 -4.21
N PRO A 332 -8.82 -28.44 -3.51
CA PRO A 332 -8.95 -27.05 -3.08
C PRO A 332 -7.75 -26.52 -2.28
N LEU A 333 -7.17 -27.31 -1.36
CA LEU A 333 -5.98 -26.89 -0.61
C LEU A 333 -4.80 -26.58 -1.52
N ARG A 334 -4.54 -27.43 -2.51
CA ARG A 334 -3.46 -27.23 -3.48
C ARG A 334 -3.63 -25.94 -4.28
N GLN A 335 -4.86 -25.63 -4.68
CA GLN A 335 -5.18 -24.38 -5.39
C GLN A 335 -5.02 -23.17 -4.46
N ALA A 336 -5.49 -23.28 -3.22
CA ALA A 336 -5.39 -22.24 -2.21
C ALA A 336 -3.93 -21.88 -1.90
N CYS A 337 -3.03 -22.87 -1.81
CA CYS A 337 -1.60 -22.63 -1.57
C CYS A 337 -0.96 -21.65 -2.56
N ALA A 338 -1.34 -21.73 -3.85
CA ALA A 338 -0.80 -20.87 -4.89
C ALA A 338 -1.26 -19.41 -4.78
N LEU A 339 -2.35 -19.16 -4.04
CA LEU A 339 -2.95 -17.83 -3.84
C LEU A 339 -2.55 -17.19 -2.51
N LEU A 340 -1.77 -17.89 -1.69
CA LEU A 340 -1.35 -17.39 -0.38
C LEU A 340 -0.53 -16.12 -0.53
N THR A 341 -0.70 -15.21 0.42
CA THR A 341 0.13 -14.01 0.56
C THR A 341 0.81 -14.01 1.90
N ALA A 342 2.09 -13.63 1.93
CA ALA A 342 2.81 -13.42 3.18
C ALA A 342 2.09 -12.35 4.02
N PRO A 343 1.97 -12.53 5.34
CA PRO A 343 1.51 -11.46 6.22
C PRO A 343 2.41 -10.22 6.09
N ARG A 344 1.82 -9.04 6.22
CA ARG A 344 2.57 -7.78 6.29
C ARG A 344 3.68 -7.87 7.36
N GLY A 345 4.88 -7.42 7.01
CA GLY A 345 6.05 -7.41 7.88
C GLY A 345 6.62 -8.79 8.25
N ARG A 346 6.34 -9.84 7.47
CA ARG A 346 6.89 -11.20 7.64
C ARG A 346 7.52 -11.67 6.33
N LEU A 347 8.83 -11.47 6.18
CA LEU A 347 9.55 -11.56 4.91
C LEU A 347 8.82 -10.87 3.76
N GLU A 348 8.23 -9.70 4.03
CA GLU A 348 7.47 -8.95 3.04
C GLU A 348 8.43 -8.41 1.98
N PRO A 349 8.34 -8.84 0.71
CA PRO A 349 9.24 -8.38 -0.32
C PRO A 349 8.95 -6.92 -0.65
N VAL A 350 10.01 -6.14 -0.80
CA VAL A 350 9.96 -4.77 -1.31
C VAL A 350 10.47 -4.78 -2.76
N PRO A 351 9.58 -4.66 -3.76
CA PRO A 351 9.97 -4.70 -5.17
C PRO A 351 11.02 -3.64 -5.48
N ASN A 352 12.00 -4.00 -6.31
CA ASN A 352 13.02 -3.09 -6.81
C ASN A 352 13.56 -3.59 -8.15
N ALA A 353 14.15 -2.67 -8.93
CA ALA A 353 14.77 -2.98 -10.22
C ALA A 353 16.27 -3.30 -10.13
N LEU A 354 16.86 -3.33 -8.92
CA LEU A 354 18.31 -3.49 -8.72
C LEU A 354 18.78 -4.94 -8.88
N GLY A 355 17.87 -5.89 -9.09
CA GLY A 355 18.19 -7.32 -9.07
C GLY A 355 18.58 -7.84 -7.67
N ALA A 356 18.32 -7.06 -6.62
CA ALA A 356 18.53 -7.44 -5.22
C ALA A 356 17.21 -7.88 -4.58
N LEU A 357 17.24 -8.85 -3.67
CA LEU A 357 16.09 -9.16 -2.83
C LEU A 357 16.07 -8.18 -1.65
N THR A 358 15.02 -7.36 -1.52
CA THR A 358 14.79 -6.60 -0.28
C THR A 358 13.55 -7.12 0.42
N VAL A 359 13.66 -7.38 1.73
CA VAL A 359 12.56 -7.89 2.57
C VAL A 359 12.45 -7.13 3.88
N VAL A 360 11.23 -6.95 4.37
CA VAL A 360 10.91 -6.40 5.69
C VAL A 360 10.38 -7.51 6.61
N ASP A 361 10.92 -7.61 7.82
CA ASP A 361 10.54 -8.64 8.79
C ASP A 361 10.43 -8.12 10.24
N TYR A 362 9.58 -8.75 11.04
CA TYR A 362 9.35 -8.45 12.46
C TYR A 362 10.36 -9.11 13.42
N ALA A 363 11.40 -9.77 12.92
CA ALA A 363 12.42 -10.42 13.73
C ALA A 363 13.10 -9.43 14.71
N HIS A 364 12.68 -9.49 15.99
CA HIS A 364 13.13 -8.58 17.06
C HIS A 364 13.66 -9.34 18.31
N THR A 365 13.94 -10.64 18.16
CA THR A 365 14.56 -11.52 19.17
C THR A 365 15.80 -12.19 18.58
N PRO A 366 16.76 -12.67 19.39
CA PRO A 366 17.95 -13.37 18.92
C PRO A 366 17.64 -14.55 17.99
N ASP A 367 16.73 -15.44 18.41
CA ASP A 367 16.33 -16.62 17.64
C ASP A 367 15.66 -16.24 16.31
N ALA A 368 14.76 -15.25 16.31
CA ALA A 368 14.10 -14.80 15.09
C ALA A 368 15.10 -14.19 14.09
N LEU A 369 16.04 -13.38 14.58
CA LEU A 369 17.09 -12.78 13.74
C LEU A 369 18.04 -13.85 13.18
N GLN A 370 18.43 -14.84 13.99
CA GLN A 370 19.25 -15.95 13.53
C GLN A 370 18.55 -16.77 12.44
N LYS A 371 17.28 -17.14 12.68
CA LYS A 371 16.48 -17.93 11.73
C LYS A 371 16.27 -17.18 10.41
N ILE A 372 16.01 -15.88 10.47
CA ILE A 372 15.76 -15.10 9.26
C ILE A 372 17.02 -14.95 8.41
N LEU A 373 18.15 -14.59 9.02
CA LEU A 373 19.42 -14.44 8.30
C LEU A 373 19.91 -15.79 7.74
N THR A 374 19.76 -16.87 8.51
CA THR A 374 20.06 -18.24 8.04
C THR A 374 19.16 -18.64 6.86
N ALA A 375 17.88 -18.27 6.87
CA ALA A 375 16.96 -18.57 5.78
C ALA A 375 17.24 -17.74 4.51
N LEU A 376 17.76 -16.51 4.68
CA LEU A 376 18.09 -15.62 3.58
C LEU A 376 19.45 -15.92 2.95
N ARG A 377 20.40 -16.48 3.71
CA ARG A 377 21.77 -16.77 3.23
C ARG A 377 21.82 -17.62 1.95
N PRO A 378 21.04 -18.70 1.78
CA PRO A 378 21.00 -19.48 0.54
C PRO A 378 20.38 -18.74 -0.66
N LEU A 379 19.69 -17.61 -0.44
CA LEU A 379 19.07 -16.80 -1.49
C LEU A 379 20.03 -15.74 -2.05
N VAL A 380 21.18 -15.54 -1.40
CA VAL A 380 22.23 -14.63 -1.87
C VAL A 380 22.88 -15.23 -3.11
N ALA A 381 23.04 -14.44 -4.17
CA ALA A 381 23.71 -14.90 -5.38
C ALA A 381 25.19 -15.25 -5.09
N PRO A 382 25.89 -16.05 -5.93
CA PRO A 382 27.26 -16.47 -5.67
C PRO A 382 28.29 -15.36 -5.39
N GLN A 383 28.04 -14.14 -5.87
CA GLN A 383 28.86 -12.94 -5.60
C GLN A 383 28.10 -11.86 -4.81
N GLY A 384 26.88 -12.15 -4.39
CA GLY A 384 26.05 -11.25 -3.61
C GLY A 384 26.43 -11.26 -2.14
N ARG A 385 25.81 -10.35 -1.38
CA ARG A 385 26.00 -10.17 0.06
C ARG A 385 24.66 -10.19 0.78
N LEU A 386 24.69 -10.59 2.04
CA LEU A 386 23.57 -10.45 2.97
C LEU A 386 23.76 -9.18 3.81
N LEU A 387 22.81 -8.25 3.70
CA LEU A 387 22.75 -7.01 4.45
C LEU A 387 21.60 -7.07 5.46
N VAL A 388 21.80 -6.54 6.66
CA VAL A 388 20.75 -6.42 7.68
C VAL A 388 20.70 -5.02 8.29
N VAL A 389 19.49 -4.46 8.38
CA VAL A 389 19.19 -3.22 9.11
C VAL A 389 18.30 -3.59 10.28
N PHE A 390 18.73 -3.31 11.52
CA PHE A 390 17.90 -3.61 12.69
C PHE A 390 18.22 -2.73 13.90
N GLY A 391 17.30 -2.74 14.87
CA GLY A 391 17.44 -2.08 16.16
C GLY A 391 16.84 -2.94 17.28
N CYS A 392 16.87 -2.42 18.51
CA CYS A 392 16.18 -3.02 19.65
C CYS A 392 15.25 -2.00 20.30
N GLY A 393 14.10 -2.45 20.81
CA GLY A 393 13.20 -1.59 21.57
C GLY A 393 13.76 -1.29 22.95
N GLY A 394 13.59 -0.04 23.42
CA GLY A 394 13.86 0.35 24.80
C GLY A 394 12.73 -0.03 25.75
N ASP A 395 12.97 0.05 27.06
CA ASP A 395 12.13 -0.45 28.15
C ASP A 395 11.75 -1.93 27.98
N ARG A 396 12.71 -2.72 27.47
CA ARG A 396 12.61 -4.17 27.20
C ARG A 396 13.90 -4.85 27.61
N ASP A 397 13.86 -6.19 27.69
CA ASP A 397 15.00 -7.04 28.05
C ASP A 397 16.32 -6.58 27.39
N PRO A 398 17.28 -6.05 28.17
CA PRO A 398 18.56 -5.60 27.64
C PRO A 398 19.51 -6.75 27.30
N ALA A 399 19.33 -7.94 27.90
CA ALA A 399 20.24 -9.07 27.73
C ALA A 399 20.29 -9.56 26.28
N LYS A 400 19.19 -9.41 25.53
CA LYS A 400 19.12 -9.81 24.12
C LYS A 400 19.94 -8.93 23.17
N ARG A 401 20.24 -7.68 23.52
CA ARG A 401 20.81 -6.66 22.61
C ARG A 401 22.19 -7.09 22.09
N ALA A 402 23.08 -7.48 23.01
CA ALA A 402 24.42 -7.97 22.65
C ALA A 402 24.36 -9.28 21.85
N VAL A 403 23.45 -10.19 22.20
CA VAL A 403 23.29 -11.45 21.47
C VAL A 403 22.84 -11.20 20.03
N MET A 404 21.88 -10.30 19.80
CA MET A 404 21.42 -9.92 18.46
C MET A 404 22.54 -9.26 17.64
N GLY A 405 23.35 -8.39 18.26
CA GLY A 405 24.52 -7.79 17.63
C GLY A 405 25.52 -8.84 17.13
N ARG A 406 25.87 -9.81 17.98
CA ARG A 406 26.76 -10.91 17.61
C ARG A 406 26.20 -11.74 16.45
N ILE A 407 24.92 -12.14 16.53
CA ILE A 407 24.24 -12.94 15.48
C ILE A 407 24.25 -12.21 14.14
N ALA A 408 23.94 -10.91 14.13
CA ALA A 408 23.95 -10.12 12.90
C ALA A 408 25.34 -10.12 12.24
N ALA A 409 26.38 -9.89 13.04
CA ALA A 409 27.76 -9.84 12.56
C ALA A 409 28.33 -11.21 12.14
N GLU A 410 27.82 -12.32 12.69
CA GLU A 410 28.21 -13.67 12.29
C GLU A 410 27.53 -14.14 11.00
N LEU A 411 26.30 -13.69 10.74
CA LEU A 411 25.46 -14.21 9.64
C LEU A 411 25.35 -13.27 8.44
N ALA A 412 25.45 -11.96 8.63
CA ALA A 412 25.38 -10.96 7.58
C ALA A 412 26.76 -10.40 7.24
N ASP A 413 26.95 -9.99 5.98
CA ASP A 413 28.18 -9.37 5.52
C ASP A 413 28.21 -7.87 5.85
N ILE A 414 27.03 -7.23 5.95
CA ILE A 414 26.87 -5.84 6.35
C ILE A 414 25.74 -5.70 7.37
N CYS A 415 26.02 -5.03 8.48
CA CYS A 415 25.06 -4.73 9.55
C CYS A 415 24.89 -3.21 9.73
N VAL A 416 23.66 -2.70 9.66
CA VAL A 416 23.36 -1.31 9.99
C VAL A 416 22.50 -1.27 11.25
N ILE A 417 23.10 -0.74 12.33
CA ILE A 417 22.45 -0.63 13.64
C ILE A 417 21.71 0.69 13.72
N THR A 418 20.43 0.63 14.08
CA THR A 418 19.54 1.79 14.08
C THR A 418 18.53 1.75 15.23
N SER A 419 17.64 2.75 15.27
CA SER A 419 16.52 2.81 16.19
C SER A 419 15.39 1.85 15.81
N ASP A 420 14.76 1.23 16.82
CA ASP A 420 13.43 0.62 16.74
C ASP A 420 12.46 1.55 17.49
N ASN A 421 11.83 1.10 18.57
CA ASN A 421 11.04 1.89 19.49
C ASN A 421 11.86 2.16 20.76
N PRO A 422 12.67 3.23 20.84
CA PRO A 422 13.48 3.53 22.03
C PRO A 422 12.65 3.81 23.29
N ARG A 423 11.37 4.21 23.15
CA ARG A 423 10.51 4.57 24.29
C ARG A 423 11.20 5.62 25.17
N SER A 424 11.43 5.35 26.45
CA SER A 424 12.07 6.28 27.38
C SER A 424 13.61 6.16 27.41
N GLU A 425 14.18 5.10 26.84
CA GLU A 425 15.63 4.89 26.81
C GLU A 425 16.35 5.76 25.77
N GLN A 426 17.62 6.07 26.06
CA GLN A 426 18.50 6.80 25.15
C GLN A 426 18.89 5.93 23.94
N LEU A 427 18.68 6.47 22.73
CA LEU A 427 18.99 5.81 21.46
C LEU A 427 20.42 5.28 21.38
N GLN A 428 21.39 6.10 21.80
CA GLN A 428 22.81 5.73 21.75
C GLN A 428 23.12 4.55 22.68
N ALA A 429 22.53 4.52 23.89
CA ALA A 429 22.76 3.44 24.85
C ALA A 429 22.25 2.08 24.32
N ILE A 430 21.12 2.06 23.62
CA ILE A 430 20.61 0.85 22.97
C ILE A 430 21.58 0.40 21.86
N ALA A 431 22.02 1.33 21.00
CA ALA A 431 22.97 1.01 19.94
C ALA A 431 24.30 0.49 20.48
N ASP A 432 24.85 1.10 21.53
CA ASP A 432 26.09 0.69 22.18
C ASP A 432 26.00 -0.74 22.74
N ALA A 433 24.86 -1.11 23.33
CA ALA A 433 24.62 -2.46 23.83
C ALA A 433 24.58 -3.51 22.71
N ILE A 434 24.08 -3.15 21.53
CA ILE A 434 24.11 -4.03 20.34
C ILE A 434 25.56 -4.13 19.83
N VAL A 435 26.25 -3.00 19.71
CA VAL A 435 27.65 -2.93 19.24
C VAL A 435 28.60 -3.71 20.15
N ALA A 436 28.36 -3.75 21.46
CA ALA A 436 29.14 -4.57 22.39
C ALA A 436 29.16 -6.05 21.98
N GLY A 437 28.05 -6.57 21.47
CA GLY A 437 27.97 -7.92 20.91
C GLY A 437 28.67 -8.09 19.56
N ILE A 438 28.58 -7.08 18.69
CA ILE A 438 29.31 -7.08 17.40
C ILE A 438 30.82 -7.10 17.64
N ARG A 439 31.32 -6.36 18.64
CA ARG A 439 32.74 -6.28 19.01
C ARG A 439 33.32 -7.59 19.54
N THR A 440 32.49 -8.59 19.90
CA THR A 440 33.00 -9.94 20.21
C THR A 440 33.30 -10.76 18.96
N THR A 441 33.00 -10.24 17.78
CA THR A 441 33.29 -10.86 16.46
C THR A 441 34.46 -10.17 15.78
N ARG A 442 34.80 -10.57 14.56
CA ARG A 442 35.84 -9.89 13.74
C ARG A 442 35.31 -8.73 12.90
N ALA A 443 34.06 -8.30 13.12
CA ALA A 443 33.43 -7.26 12.32
C ALA A 443 34.14 -5.90 12.44
N LEU A 444 34.23 -5.18 11.33
CA LEU A 444 34.91 -3.88 11.22
C LEU A 444 33.88 -2.75 11.21
N GLU A 445 34.11 -1.74 12.04
CA GLU A 445 33.28 -0.53 12.08
C GLU A 445 33.62 0.38 10.88
N SER A 446 32.62 0.88 10.16
CA SER A 446 32.81 1.82 9.07
C SER A 446 31.71 2.88 9.02
N GLN A 447 32.08 4.14 8.77
CA GLN A 447 31.12 5.22 8.53
C GLN A 447 30.56 5.22 7.11
N THR A 448 31.22 4.55 6.17
CA THR A 448 30.78 4.41 4.77
C THR A 448 30.69 2.94 4.39
N LEU A 449 29.56 2.52 3.85
CA LEU A 449 29.40 1.16 3.31
C LEU A 449 29.98 1.12 1.89
N SER A 450 31.23 0.67 1.76
CA SER A 450 31.93 0.62 0.46
C SER A 450 31.42 -0.53 -0.44
N ALA A 451 31.40 -0.28 -1.75
CA ALA A 451 31.21 -1.27 -2.81
C ALA A 451 32.38 -2.29 -2.92
N ALA A 452 33.34 -2.30 -1.99
CA ALA A 452 34.48 -3.22 -1.98
C ALA A 452 34.38 -4.35 -0.93
N ALA A 453 33.33 -4.39 -0.08
CA ALA A 453 33.10 -5.57 0.76
C ALA A 453 32.91 -6.80 -0.15
N THR A 454 33.77 -7.80 -0.01
CA THR A 454 33.73 -9.05 -0.77
C THR A 454 33.01 -10.14 0.04
N PRO A 455 32.29 -11.06 -0.60
CA PRO A 455 31.85 -12.29 0.07
C PRO A 455 33.08 -12.94 0.73
N GLN A 456 32.98 -13.33 2.01
CA GLN A 456 34.06 -13.97 2.82
C GLN A 456 35.09 -13.04 3.51
N SER A 457 34.94 -11.71 3.47
CA SER A 457 35.69 -10.82 4.37
C SER A 457 35.06 -10.75 5.77
N ASN A 458 35.75 -10.14 6.75
CA ASN A 458 35.12 -9.76 8.01
C ASN A 458 33.86 -8.92 7.74
N ALA A 459 32.77 -9.16 8.48
CA ALA A 459 31.54 -8.38 8.37
C ALA A 459 31.81 -6.89 8.62
N VAL A 460 31.07 -6.00 7.97
CA VAL A 460 31.16 -4.55 8.19
C VAL A 460 29.93 -4.10 8.97
N PHE A 461 30.10 -3.22 9.95
CA PHE A 461 28.95 -2.60 10.62
C PHE A 461 29.03 -1.08 10.65
N ALA A 462 27.86 -0.45 10.64
CA ALA A 462 27.68 1.00 10.77
C ALA A 462 26.56 1.29 11.78
N VAL A 463 26.69 2.39 12.52
CA VAL A 463 25.63 2.89 13.40
C VAL A 463 25.00 4.12 12.76
N GLN A 464 23.70 4.07 12.50
CA GLN A 464 22.90 5.18 12.01
C GLN A 464 21.59 5.21 12.78
N LEU A 465 21.49 6.09 13.79
CA LEU A 465 20.36 6.10 14.73
C LEU A 465 19.03 6.45 14.08
N ASP A 466 19.03 7.27 13.02
CA ASP A 466 17.82 7.54 12.25
C ASP A 466 17.49 6.35 11.35
N ARG A 467 16.33 5.72 11.57
CA ARG A 467 15.93 4.50 10.88
C ARG A 467 15.75 4.70 9.38
N ALA A 468 15.26 5.85 8.93
CA ALA A 468 15.11 6.11 7.50
C ALA A 468 16.47 6.30 6.83
N ARG A 469 17.41 7.01 7.48
CA ARG A 469 18.79 7.14 7.01
C ARG A 469 19.54 5.82 7.03
N ALA A 470 19.27 4.95 8.00
CA ALA A 470 19.86 3.61 8.08
C ALA A 470 19.41 2.73 6.91
N ILE A 471 18.10 2.74 6.61
CA ILE A 471 17.55 2.05 5.44
C ILE A 471 18.14 2.63 4.15
N ALA A 472 18.20 3.96 4.02
CA ALA A 472 18.80 4.61 2.86
C ALA A 472 20.29 4.26 2.69
N LEU A 473 21.04 4.21 3.79
CA LEU A 473 22.45 3.82 3.81
C LEU A 473 22.63 2.37 3.33
N ALA A 474 21.80 1.44 3.80
CA ALA A 474 21.83 0.04 3.35
C ALA A 474 21.43 -0.11 1.88
N VAL A 475 20.41 0.61 1.44
CA VAL A 475 19.96 0.61 0.04
C VAL A 475 21.03 1.19 -0.90
N ALA A 476 21.70 2.27 -0.51
CA ALA A 476 22.81 2.83 -1.28
C ALA A 476 23.99 1.86 -1.42
N ALA A 477 24.10 0.88 -0.52
CA ALA A 477 25.12 -0.16 -0.57
C ALA A 477 24.69 -1.40 -1.39
N LEU A 478 23.43 -1.53 -1.81
CA LEU A 478 22.91 -2.70 -2.53
C LEU A 478 23.50 -2.86 -3.93
N ARG A 479 23.69 -4.11 -4.35
CA ARG A 479 24.07 -4.53 -5.70
C ARG A 479 23.14 -5.65 -6.19
N SER A 480 23.11 -5.87 -7.50
CA SER A 480 22.42 -7.03 -8.09
C SER A 480 22.92 -8.33 -7.46
N GLY A 481 21.99 -9.19 -7.06
CA GLY A 481 22.27 -10.47 -6.38
C GLY A 481 22.44 -10.39 -4.86
N ASP A 482 22.44 -9.18 -4.27
CA ASP A 482 22.42 -9.00 -2.81
C ASP A 482 21.03 -9.32 -2.22
N VAL A 483 21.02 -9.57 -0.91
CA VAL A 483 19.80 -9.67 -0.10
C VAL A 483 19.86 -8.65 1.03
N LEU A 484 18.87 -7.76 1.13
CA LEU A 484 18.69 -6.81 2.22
C LEU A 484 17.51 -7.23 3.11
N CYS A 485 17.78 -7.45 4.39
CA CYS A 485 16.77 -7.68 5.42
C CYS A 485 16.62 -6.45 6.32
N ILE A 486 15.42 -5.86 6.36
CA ILE A 486 15.07 -4.80 7.30
C ILE A 486 14.24 -5.44 8.43
N ALA A 487 14.84 -5.60 9.59
CA ALA A 487 14.30 -6.36 10.71
C ALA A 487 13.88 -5.47 11.90
N GLY A 488 12.99 -6.00 12.74
CA GLY A 488 12.57 -5.40 14.01
C GLY A 488 11.10 -4.98 14.02
N LYS A 489 10.72 -4.02 13.17
CA LYS A 489 9.38 -3.40 13.20
C LYS A 489 8.34 -4.12 12.37
N GLY A 490 8.73 -4.82 11.30
CA GLY A 490 7.81 -5.59 10.44
C GLY A 490 6.59 -4.79 9.98
N HIS A 491 5.43 -5.08 10.57
CA HIS A 491 4.13 -4.50 10.21
C HIS A 491 3.81 -3.19 10.94
N GLU A 492 4.62 -2.81 11.95
CA GLU A 492 4.41 -1.59 12.71
C GLU A 492 4.56 -0.36 11.81
N THR A 493 3.63 0.58 11.94
CA THR A 493 3.57 1.82 11.14
C THR A 493 3.89 3.07 11.95
N THR A 494 4.41 2.88 13.15
CA THR A 494 4.75 3.96 14.08
C THR A 494 6.06 3.67 14.78
N GLN A 495 6.79 4.72 15.15
CA GLN A 495 7.99 4.67 15.96
C GLN A 495 7.76 5.46 17.26
N ILE A 496 8.01 4.83 18.41
CA ILE A 496 7.82 5.47 19.72
C ILE A 496 9.13 6.06 20.22
N ILE A 497 9.21 7.40 20.30
CA ILE A 497 10.40 8.13 20.74
C ILE A 497 10.00 9.08 21.88
N ALA A 498 10.64 8.93 23.06
CA ALA A 498 10.34 9.75 24.25
C ALA A 498 8.84 9.77 24.62
N GLY A 499 8.15 8.65 24.42
CA GLY A 499 6.70 8.51 24.69
C GLY A 499 5.77 9.00 23.57
N GLU A 500 6.30 9.64 22.52
CA GLU A 500 5.52 10.10 21.36
C GLU A 500 5.50 9.05 20.25
N SER A 501 4.32 8.75 19.70
CA SER A 501 4.15 7.84 18.56
C SER A 501 4.20 8.62 17.24
N ARG A 502 5.23 8.37 16.42
CA ARG A 502 5.45 9.05 15.13
C ARG A 502 5.21 8.09 13.96
N PRO A 503 4.56 8.50 12.86
CA PRO A 503 4.37 7.64 11.69
C PRO A 503 5.72 7.18 11.10
N PHE A 504 5.91 5.86 10.95
CA PHE A 504 7.09 5.25 10.34
C PHE A 504 6.78 3.83 9.85
N ASP A 505 6.90 3.58 8.56
CA ASP A 505 6.65 2.27 7.93
C ASP A 505 7.89 1.82 7.16
N ASP A 506 8.50 0.71 7.58
CA ASP A 506 9.72 0.15 6.97
C ASP A 506 9.52 -0.15 5.47
N VAL A 507 8.36 -0.67 5.08
CA VAL A 507 8.07 -0.98 3.67
C VAL A 507 8.01 0.30 2.84
N ALA A 508 7.31 1.32 3.35
CA ALA A 508 7.19 2.60 2.65
C ALA A 508 8.55 3.33 2.54
N VAL A 509 9.35 3.29 3.60
CA VAL A 509 10.68 3.92 3.64
C VAL A 509 11.68 3.16 2.75
N ALA A 510 11.69 1.83 2.80
CA ALA A 510 12.51 1.01 1.90
C ALA A 510 12.12 1.21 0.44
N THR A 511 10.82 1.24 0.14
CA THR A 511 10.31 1.53 -1.20
C THR A 511 10.80 2.90 -1.68
N ARG A 512 10.75 3.92 -0.83
CA ARG A 512 11.28 5.26 -1.17
C ARG A 512 12.78 5.24 -1.41
N ALA A 513 13.55 4.58 -0.54
CA ALA A 513 15.00 4.49 -0.70
C ALA A 513 15.40 3.75 -1.98
N LEU A 514 14.71 2.65 -2.32
CA LEU A 514 15.00 1.80 -3.49
C LEU A 514 14.63 2.46 -4.83
N HIS A 515 13.66 3.37 -4.83
CA HIS A 515 13.17 4.02 -6.04
C HIS A 515 13.65 5.48 -6.21
N GLY A 516 14.45 6.01 -5.26
CA GLY A 516 14.92 7.40 -5.25
C GLY A 516 13.90 8.40 -4.67
N PRO A 517 14.20 9.71 -4.59
CA PRO A 517 13.27 10.72 -4.12
C PRO A 517 11.96 10.63 -4.93
N SER A 518 10.94 10.11 -4.27
CA SER A 518 9.62 9.94 -4.86
C SER A 518 8.99 11.31 -5.05
N ILE A 519 8.58 11.61 -6.27
CA ILE A 519 7.47 12.52 -6.52
C ILE A 519 6.33 12.05 -5.61
N ARG A 520 5.94 12.87 -4.63
CA ARG A 520 4.89 12.48 -3.68
C ARG A 520 3.56 12.46 -4.41
N ASN A 521 3.11 11.25 -4.73
CA ASN A 521 1.75 10.95 -5.15
C ASN A 521 0.93 10.57 -3.90
N GLU A 522 0.64 11.56 -3.05
CA GLU A 522 -0.13 11.33 -1.82
C GLU A 522 -1.61 11.11 -2.15
N SER A 523 -2.03 9.85 -2.16
CA SER A 523 -3.46 9.47 -2.13
C SER A 523 -3.88 8.77 -0.84
N LYS A 524 -3.03 8.73 0.21
CA LYS A 524 -3.38 8.09 1.49
C LYS A 524 -2.89 8.91 2.68
N ILE A 525 -3.89 9.43 3.41
CA ILE A 525 -3.85 10.23 4.65
C ILE A 525 -3.45 11.70 4.42
N LEU A 526 -4.42 12.49 3.96
CA LEU A 526 -4.34 13.95 3.89
C LEU A 526 -4.57 14.53 5.29
N SER A 527 -3.62 15.30 5.82
CA SER A 527 -3.85 16.14 7.01
C SER A 527 -3.40 17.56 6.69
N GLY A 528 -4.28 18.55 6.95
CA GLY A 528 -3.96 19.97 6.83
C GLY A 528 -4.97 20.83 6.08
N PHE A 529 -5.93 20.26 5.34
CA PHE A 529 -6.97 21.01 4.62
C PHE A 529 -8.05 21.53 5.58
N THR A 530 -7.70 22.58 6.32
CA THR A 530 -8.47 23.11 7.43
C THR A 530 -9.44 24.20 7.03
N PHE A 531 -10.73 23.85 7.10
CA PHE A 531 -11.86 24.73 6.90
C PHE A 531 -12.90 24.50 8.00
N ASP A 532 -13.45 25.60 8.51
CA ASP A 532 -14.68 25.62 9.30
C ASP A 532 -15.86 26.10 8.44
N ALA A 533 -17.07 26.07 9.00
CA ALA A 533 -18.29 26.47 8.30
C ALA A 533 -18.26 27.93 7.80
N MET A 534 -17.76 28.86 8.62
CA MET A 534 -17.77 30.29 8.33
C MET A 534 -16.73 30.66 7.28
N THR A 535 -15.51 30.14 7.42
CA THR A 535 -14.44 30.27 6.44
C THR A 535 -14.87 29.68 5.10
N THR A 536 -15.49 28.50 5.12
CA THR A 536 -16.03 27.87 3.91
C THR A 536 -17.06 28.77 3.24
N ALA A 537 -18.11 29.17 3.97
CA ALA A 537 -19.17 30.03 3.45
C ALA A 537 -18.65 31.36 2.89
N PHE A 538 -17.69 31.99 3.56
CA PHE A 538 -17.02 33.20 3.08
C PHE A 538 -16.27 32.96 1.75
N VAL A 539 -15.45 31.92 1.68
CA VAL A 539 -14.61 31.62 0.49
C VAL A 539 -15.45 31.33 -0.74
N VAL A 540 -16.57 30.63 -0.56
CA VAL A 540 -17.40 30.14 -1.68
C VAL A 540 -18.65 30.99 -1.94
N GLY A 541 -18.88 32.05 -1.14
CA GLY A 541 -20.13 32.83 -1.18
C GLY A 541 -21.37 32.00 -0.84
N GLY A 542 -21.21 31.03 0.07
CA GLY A 542 -22.23 30.05 0.45
C GLY A 542 -23.06 30.48 1.68
N GLN A 543 -24.16 29.78 1.92
CA GLN A 543 -25.00 29.94 3.11
C GLN A 543 -24.75 28.79 4.08
N VAL A 544 -24.43 29.10 5.34
CA VAL A 544 -24.34 28.09 6.39
C VAL A 544 -25.75 27.61 6.74
N VAL A 545 -26.01 26.32 6.54
CA VAL A 545 -27.29 25.66 6.87
C VAL A 545 -27.23 25.03 8.25
N GLN A 546 -26.08 24.45 8.60
CA GLN A 546 -25.81 23.88 9.91
C GLN A 546 -24.39 24.28 10.32
N ALA A 547 -24.25 24.85 11.52
CA ALA A 547 -22.95 25.23 12.08
C ALA A 547 -22.41 24.14 13.03
N SER A 548 -21.08 24.10 13.14
CA SER A 548 -20.35 23.28 14.11
C SER A 548 -18.98 23.92 14.34
N ALA A 549 -18.38 23.66 15.51
CA ALA A 549 -16.99 24.02 15.80
C ALA A 549 -15.96 23.10 15.13
N ALA A 550 -16.42 22.05 14.43
CA ALA A 550 -15.54 21.12 13.74
C ALA A 550 -14.75 21.80 12.61
N VAL A 551 -13.47 21.44 12.51
CA VAL A 551 -12.58 21.87 11.45
C VAL A 551 -12.21 20.65 10.62
N THR A 552 -12.27 20.77 9.30
CA THR A 552 -11.93 19.68 8.40
C THR A 552 -10.42 19.44 8.41
N ALA A 553 -9.99 18.22 8.10
CA ALA A 553 -8.57 17.89 7.96
C ALA A 553 -8.17 17.59 6.51
N MET A 554 -9.15 17.28 5.66
CA MET A 554 -8.94 16.83 4.28
C MET A 554 -10.14 17.13 3.38
N LEU A 555 -9.92 17.03 2.08
CA LEU A 555 -10.94 17.20 1.03
C LEU A 555 -11.35 15.84 0.44
N SER A 556 -12.65 15.60 0.27
CA SER A 556 -13.20 14.44 -0.43
C SER A 556 -14.36 14.83 -1.35
N THR A 557 -14.45 14.17 -2.50
CA THR A 557 -15.62 14.19 -3.40
C THR A 557 -16.24 12.80 -3.55
N ASP A 558 -15.73 11.78 -2.84
CA ASP A 558 -16.23 10.40 -2.88
C ASP A 558 -16.84 10.02 -1.52
N SER A 559 -18.16 9.79 -1.53
CA SER A 559 -18.95 9.43 -0.34
C SER A 559 -18.72 8.00 0.14
N ARG A 560 -18.06 7.15 -0.66
CA ARG A 560 -17.71 5.77 -0.26
C ARG A 560 -16.53 5.73 0.71
N ASN A 561 -15.69 6.76 0.69
CA ASN A 561 -14.49 6.85 1.53
C ASN A 561 -14.19 8.29 2.03
N PRO A 562 -15.14 9.01 2.65
CA PRO A 562 -14.80 10.24 3.36
C PRO A 562 -14.14 9.79 4.66
N GLN A 563 -12.81 9.87 4.74
CA GLN A 563 -12.12 9.52 5.98
C GLN A 563 -12.60 10.44 7.11
N VAL A 564 -12.46 9.99 8.35
CA VAL A 564 -12.89 10.75 9.54
C VAL A 564 -12.25 12.13 9.54
N GLY A 565 -13.06 13.19 9.69
CA GLY A 565 -12.61 14.58 9.66
C GLY A 565 -12.61 15.24 8.27
N ALA A 566 -13.16 14.59 7.23
CA ALA A 566 -13.17 15.14 5.88
C ALA A 566 -14.22 16.24 5.64
N LEU A 567 -13.89 17.14 4.71
CA LEU A 567 -14.84 17.96 3.96
C LEU A 567 -15.36 17.15 2.77
N TYR A 568 -16.65 16.83 2.74
CA TYR A 568 -17.29 16.22 1.57
C TYR A 568 -17.93 17.29 0.70
N VAL A 569 -17.46 17.40 -0.55
CA VAL A 569 -18.07 18.27 -1.57
C VAL A 569 -18.96 17.43 -2.48
N ALA A 570 -20.27 17.61 -2.34
CA ALA A 570 -21.29 16.90 -3.10
C ALA A 570 -21.40 17.47 -4.52
N LEU A 571 -20.67 16.86 -5.47
CA LEU A 571 -20.68 17.24 -6.88
C LEU A 571 -21.94 16.71 -7.60
N SER A 572 -22.47 17.49 -8.52
CA SER A 572 -23.57 17.08 -9.41
C SER A 572 -23.08 17.06 -10.85
N GLY A 573 -23.49 16.04 -11.61
CA GLY A 573 -23.24 15.87 -13.04
C GLY A 573 -24.49 15.37 -13.76
N GLU A 574 -24.41 15.16 -15.09
CA GLU A 574 -25.59 14.83 -15.93
C GLU A 574 -26.29 13.52 -15.52
N HIS A 575 -25.56 12.57 -14.95
CA HIS A 575 -26.08 11.26 -14.54
C HIS A 575 -25.80 10.93 -13.06
N PHE A 576 -25.38 11.92 -12.25
CA PHE A 576 -24.96 11.70 -10.87
C PHE A 576 -25.28 12.91 -9.98
N ASP A 577 -25.85 12.69 -8.80
CA ASP A 577 -26.05 13.74 -7.80
C ASP A 577 -25.42 13.33 -6.46
N GLY A 578 -24.26 13.93 -6.15
CA GLY A 578 -23.53 13.69 -4.91
C GLY A 578 -24.31 14.05 -3.65
N ALA A 579 -25.33 14.92 -3.76
CA ALA A 579 -26.16 15.29 -2.61
C ALA A 579 -26.92 14.10 -2.03
N LEU A 580 -27.20 13.07 -2.84
CA LEU A 580 -27.87 11.84 -2.40
C LEU A 580 -27.05 11.07 -1.36
N PHE A 581 -25.74 11.30 -1.29
CA PHE A 581 -24.82 10.56 -0.41
C PHE A 581 -24.35 11.37 0.80
N ILE A 582 -24.94 12.54 1.08
CA ILE A 582 -24.58 13.37 2.25
C ILE A 582 -24.77 12.57 3.55
N GLY A 583 -25.88 11.83 3.69
CA GLY A 583 -26.14 11.01 4.87
C GLY A 583 -25.07 9.94 5.12
N ASP A 584 -24.65 9.24 4.06
CA ASP A 584 -23.57 8.25 4.11
C ASP A 584 -22.23 8.91 4.49
N ALA A 585 -21.94 10.08 3.92
CA ALA A 585 -20.72 10.80 4.21
C ALA A 585 -20.63 11.22 5.68
N LEU A 586 -21.73 11.71 6.25
CA LEU A 586 -21.83 12.05 7.68
C LEU A 586 -21.62 10.82 8.56
N THR A 587 -22.23 9.68 8.22
CA THR A 587 -22.12 8.43 8.99
C THR A 587 -20.70 7.86 8.95
N ARG A 588 -19.96 8.13 7.88
CA ARG A 588 -18.57 7.73 7.71
C ARG A 588 -17.56 8.72 8.30
N GLY A 589 -18.03 9.81 8.92
CA GLY A 589 -17.19 10.73 9.68
C GLY A 589 -16.80 12.02 8.95
N ALA A 590 -17.51 12.41 7.88
CA ALA A 590 -17.38 13.76 7.33
C ALA A 590 -17.86 14.78 8.37
N VAL A 591 -17.04 15.82 8.60
CA VAL A 591 -17.32 16.88 9.58
C VAL A 591 -17.72 18.21 8.92
N GLY A 592 -17.56 18.31 7.60
CA GLY A 592 -18.03 19.43 6.80
C GLY A 592 -18.64 18.95 5.48
N ILE A 593 -19.74 19.58 5.07
CA ILE A 593 -20.44 19.29 3.81
C ILE A 593 -20.57 20.58 2.99
N VAL A 594 -20.24 20.51 1.70
CA VAL A 594 -20.57 21.54 0.71
C VAL A 594 -21.48 20.92 -0.34
N CYS A 595 -22.66 21.50 -0.55
CA CYS A 595 -23.65 20.99 -1.51
C CYS A 595 -24.42 22.12 -2.20
N ALA A 596 -25.15 21.81 -3.28
CA ALA A 596 -25.96 22.80 -3.98
C ALA A 596 -27.11 23.35 -3.10
N ARG A 597 -27.54 24.60 -3.35
CA ARG A 597 -28.66 25.23 -2.63
C ARG A 597 -29.92 24.35 -2.59
N GLY A 598 -30.56 24.28 -1.42
CA GLY A 598 -31.75 23.48 -1.15
C GLY A 598 -31.50 21.98 -0.92
N LYS A 599 -30.25 21.50 -0.99
CA LYS A 599 -29.92 20.07 -0.83
C LYS A 599 -29.42 19.69 0.57
N GLY A 600 -28.98 20.67 1.37
CA GLY A 600 -28.40 20.45 2.69
C GLY A 600 -29.42 20.50 3.83
N GLN A 601 -30.52 21.23 3.66
CA GLN A 601 -31.49 21.49 4.74
C GLN A 601 -32.12 20.22 5.34
N SER A 602 -32.39 19.20 4.52
CA SER A 602 -32.92 17.91 4.99
C SER A 602 -31.93 17.12 5.86
N PHE A 603 -30.63 17.46 5.81
CA PHE A 603 -29.57 16.78 6.56
C PHE A 603 -29.09 17.58 7.78
N ALA A 604 -29.62 18.78 8.04
CA ALA A 604 -29.17 19.64 9.13
C ALA A 604 -29.21 18.94 10.50
N ALA A 605 -30.31 18.23 10.81
CA ALA A 605 -30.43 17.48 12.05
C ALA A 605 -29.44 16.31 12.16
N ALA A 606 -29.19 15.60 11.04
CA ALA A 606 -28.22 14.51 11.00
C ALA A 606 -26.78 15.03 11.17
N ALA A 607 -26.44 16.14 10.53
CA ALA A 607 -25.16 16.81 10.69
C ALA A 607 -24.96 17.34 12.11
N ALA A 608 -25.98 17.95 12.73
CA ALA A 608 -25.93 18.38 14.12
C ALA A 608 -25.60 17.21 15.06
N LYS A 609 -26.24 16.05 14.87
CA LYS A 609 -25.98 14.83 15.65
C LYS A 609 -24.56 14.29 15.43
N ALA A 610 -24.02 14.43 14.22
CA ALA A 610 -22.67 14.02 13.88
C ALA A 610 -21.59 15.05 14.29
N GLY A 611 -21.98 16.23 14.83
CA GLY A 611 -21.05 17.33 15.09
C GLY A 611 -20.48 17.96 13.82
N ALA A 612 -21.17 17.84 12.69
CA ALA A 612 -20.74 18.34 11.38
C ALA A 612 -21.44 19.64 10.99
N TRP A 613 -20.82 20.40 10.09
CA TRP A 613 -21.41 21.60 9.48
C TRP A 613 -21.80 21.39 8.02
N ILE A 614 -22.74 22.19 7.53
CA ILE A 614 -23.21 22.17 6.13
C ILE A 614 -23.23 23.59 5.58
N VAL A 615 -22.61 23.78 4.41
CA VAL A 615 -22.66 25.02 3.61
C VAL A 615 -23.31 24.72 2.26
N GLU A 616 -24.31 25.51 1.90
CA GLU A 616 -24.98 25.45 0.61
C GLU A 616 -24.43 26.51 -0.35
N VAL A 617 -24.20 26.12 -1.61
CA VAL A 617 -23.59 26.95 -2.65
C VAL A 617 -24.39 26.89 -3.95
N ALA A 618 -24.20 27.87 -4.83
CA ALA A 618 -24.87 27.86 -6.14
C ALA A 618 -24.37 26.71 -7.03
N ASP A 619 -23.06 26.43 -7.01
CA ASP A 619 -22.40 25.38 -7.79
C ASP A 619 -21.28 24.75 -6.94
N SER A 620 -21.40 23.46 -6.64
CA SER A 620 -20.43 22.74 -5.79
C SER A 620 -19.10 22.48 -6.49
N LEU A 621 -19.05 22.39 -7.82
CA LEU A 621 -17.82 22.26 -8.58
C LEU A 621 -17.03 23.57 -8.60
N LEU A 622 -17.71 24.71 -8.70
CA LEU A 622 -17.06 26.02 -8.54
C LEU A 622 -16.58 26.23 -7.10
N ALA A 623 -17.37 25.84 -6.10
CA ALA A 623 -16.98 25.90 -4.70
C ALA A 623 -15.73 25.05 -4.41
N LEU A 624 -15.66 23.83 -4.97
CA LEU A 624 -14.48 22.95 -4.87
C LEU A 624 -13.19 23.66 -5.34
N GLY A 625 -13.26 24.29 -6.52
CA GLY A 625 -12.14 25.05 -7.07
C GLY A 625 -11.76 26.28 -6.22
N ALA A 626 -12.76 27.02 -5.73
CA ALA A 626 -12.54 28.19 -4.89
C ALA A 626 -11.85 27.84 -3.56
N LEU A 627 -12.28 26.74 -2.92
CA LEU A 627 -11.67 26.23 -1.69
C LEU A 627 -10.22 25.81 -1.91
N ALA A 628 -9.94 25.07 -2.98
CA ALA A 628 -8.57 24.67 -3.31
C ALA A 628 -7.68 25.88 -3.62
N ALA A 629 -8.17 26.87 -4.38
CA ALA A 629 -7.45 28.10 -4.67
C ALA A 629 -7.15 28.89 -3.40
N HIS A 630 -8.12 28.98 -2.47
CA HIS A 630 -7.94 29.63 -1.19
C HIS A 630 -6.91 28.91 -0.32
N TYR A 631 -6.96 27.58 -0.27
CA TYR A 631 -5.99 26.78 0.46
C TYR A 631 -4.58 26.92 -0.12
N ARG A 632 -4.43 26.85 -1.45
CA ARG A 632 -3.15 27.07 -2.16
C ARG A 632 -2.50 28.39 -1.76
N ARG A 633 -3.26 29.47 -1.60
CA ARG A 633 -2.74 30.80 -1.22
C ARG A 633 -2.11 30.87 0.16
N ARG A 634 -2.31 29.85 1.02
CA ARG A 634 -1.62 29.74 2.31
C ARG A 634 -0.14 29.42 2.16
N PHE A 635 0.29 28.95 0.99
CA PHE A 635 1.66 28.54 0.71
C PHE A 635 2.36 29.54 -0.22
N GLY A 636 3.54 30.00 0.18
CA GLY A 636 4.40 30.86 -0.63
C GLY A 636 5.37 30.10 -1.55
N LEU A 637 5.20 28.78 -1.69
CA LEU A 637 6.07 27.92 -2.49
C LEU A 637 5.85 28.10 -4.00
N PRO A 638 6.86 27.80 -4.83
CA PRO A 638 6.73 27.86 -6.26
C PRO A 638 5.79 26.81 -6.84
N VAL A 639 4.94 27.25 -7.77
CA VAL A 639 4.01 26.39 -8.51
C VAL A 639 4.31 26.47 -10.00
N VAL A 640 4.60 25.32 -10.60
CA VAL A 640 4.71 25.16 -12.05
C VAL A 640 3.43 24.54 -12.57
N ALA A 641 2.76 25.17 -13.53
CA ALA A 641 1.61 24.57 -14.21
C ALA A 641 1.95 24.21 -15.65
N ILE A 642 1.46 23.07 -16.13
CA ILE A 642 1.86 22.47 -17.41
C ILE A 642 0.63 22.10 -18.23
N THR A 643 0.56 22.59 -19.46
CA THR A 643 -0.42 22.16 -20.47
C THR A 643 0.26 21.90 -21.83
N GLY A 644 -0.52 21.49 -22.82
CA GLY A 644 -0.03 21.13 -24.15
C GLY A 644 -0.92 20.12 -24.85
N SER A 645 -0.73 19.93 -26.16
CA SER A 645 -1.39 18.83 -26.87
C SER A 645 -0.70 17.50 -26.54
N ASN A 646 0.64 17.49 -26.54
CA ASN A 646 1.47 16.29 -26.31
C ASN A 646 2.52 16.52 -25.22
N GLY A 647 2.92 15.46 -24.51
CA GLY A 647 4.04 15.51 -23.55
C GLY A 647 3.74 16.00 -22.13
N LYS A 648 2.54 16.53 -21.86
CA LYS A 648 2.13 17.10 -20.55
C LYS A 648 2.58 16.28 -19.33
N THR A 649 2.13 15.02 -19.26
CA THR A 649 2.41 14.14 -18.11
C THR A 649 3.89 13.83 -17.96
N THR A 650 4.58 13.57 -19.07
CA THR A 650 6.03 13.33 -19.07
C THR A 650 6.79 14.57 -18.61
N THR A 651 6.45 15.75 -19.12
CA THR A 651 7.05 17.01 -18.69
C THR A 651 6.75 17.28 -17.22
N LYS A 652 5.56 16.95 -16.72
CA LYS A 652 5.21 17.07 -15.30
C LYS A 652 6.09 16.20 -14.41
N GLU A 653 6.26 14.92 -14.72
CA GLU A 653 7.16 14.05 -13.93
C GLU A 653 8.62 14.54 -13.98
N LEU A 654 9.11 14.88 -15.17
CA LEU A 654 10.48 15.39 -15.35
C LEU A 654 10.69 16.70 -14.59
N THR A 655 9.71 17.60 -14.61
CA THR A 655 9.75 18.87 -13.87
C THR A 655 9.76 18.61 -12.36
N ALA A 656 8.94 17.69 -11.87
CA ALA A 656 8.93 17.34 -10.46
C ALA A 656 10.27 16.73 -10.00
N LEU A 657 10.91 15.88 -10.82
CA LEU A 657 12.26 15.37 -10.57
C LEU A 657 13.30 16.48 -10.56
N ALA A 658 13.27 17.35 -11.57
CA ALA A 658 14.21 18.45 -11.69
C ALA A 658 14.11 19.41 -10.49
N LEU A 659 12.90 19.63 -9.96
CA LEU A 659 12.65 20.48 -8.79
C LEU A 659 12.90 19.77 -7.44
N ALA A 660 13.07 18.45 -7.40
CA ALA A 660 13.28 17.70 -6.16
C ALA A 660 14.55 18.14 -5.40
N ALA A 661 15.48 18.81 -6.07
CA ALA A 661 16.64 19.44 -5.44
C ALA A 661 16.29 20.60 -4.48
N LEU A 662 15.08 21.18 -4.59
CA LEU A 662 14.58 22.20 -3.66
C LEU A 662 14.02 21.58 -2.37
N GLY A 663 13.64 20.30 -2.38
CA GLY A 663 12.96 19.60 -1.30
C GLY A 663 11.78 18.77 -1.82
N ASP A 664 10.82 18.48 -0.96
CA ASP A 664 9.65 17.68 -1.34
C ASP A 664 8.79 18.42 -2.37
N VAL A 665 8.47 17.77 -3.49
CA VAL A 665 7.65 18.34 -4.57
C VAL A 665 6.32 17.63 -4.63
N LEU A 666 5.24 18.41 -4.53
CA LEU A 666 3.90 17.92 -4.82
C LEU A 666 3.69 17.90 -6.34
N ALA A 667 3.10 16.85 -6.90
CA ALA A 667 2.73 16.84 -8.31
C ALA A 667 1.33 16.27 -8.52
N THR A 668 0.67 16.67 -9.62
CA THR A 668 -0.63 16.09 -10.01
C THR A 668 -0.54 14.57 -10.16
N PHE A 669 -1.41 13.87 -9.44
CA PHE A 669 -1.46 12.42 -9.42
C PHE A 669 -2.31 11.84 -10.57
N ALA A 670 -1.81 10.79 -11.23
CA ALA A 670 -2.54 10.07 -12.28
C ALA A 670 -3.18 11.03 -13.32
N ASN A 671 -4.49 10.92 -13.53
CA ASN A 671 -5.25 11.75 -14.47
C ASN A 671 -6.00 12.90 -13.77
N HIS A 672 -5.52 13.38 -12.63
CA HIS A 672 -6.14 14.46 -11.85
C HIS A 672 -5.87 15.86 -12.46
N ASN A 673 -5.95 15.98 -13.78
CA ASN A 673 -5.62 17.19 -14.53
C ASN A 673 -6.87 18.01 -14.92
N ASN A 674 -8.03 17.70 -14.34
CA ASN A 674 -9.32 18.34 -14.61
C ASN A 674 -9.83 19.14 -13.41
N ARG A 675 -11.04 19.70 -13.53
CA ARG A 675 -11.68 20.57 -12.53
C ARG A 675 -12.01 19.90 -11.19
N ILE A 676 -11.86 18.59 -11.07
CA ILE A 676 -12.04 17.82 -9.82
C ILE A 676 -10.68 17.41 -9.26
N GLY A 677 -9.80 16.90 -10.12
CA GLY A 677 -8.50 16.36 -9.71
C GLY A 677 -7.47 17.40 -9.28
N VAL A 678 -7.42 18.56 -9.94
CA VAL A 678 -6.49 19.64 -9.55
C VAL A 678 -6.81 20.16 -8.14
N PRO A 679 -8.08 20.43 -7.76
CA PRO A 679 -8.43 20.74 -6.38
C PRO A 679 -7.96 19.70 -5.35
N GLN A 680 -8.12 18.42 -5.65
CA GLN A 680 -7.65 17.34 -4.77
C GLN A 680 -6.12 17.31 -4.64
N THR A 681 -5.40 17.57 -5.75
CA THR A 681 -3.95 17.72 -5.73
C THR A 681 -3.55 18.87 -4.80
N LEU A 682 -4.11 20.07 -5.01
CA LEU A 682 -3.79 21.26 -4.21
C LEU A 682 -4.15 21.10 -2.73
N ALA A 683 -5.20 20.33 -2.41
CA ALA A 683 -5.57 20.04 -1.04
C ALA A 683 -4.53 19.20 -0.27
N ALA A 684 -3.61 18.53 -0.98
CA ALA A 684 -2.48 17.80 -0.40
C ALA A 684 -1.26 18.69 -0.08
N LEU A 685 -1.32 20.00 -0.38
CA LEU A 685 -0.24 20.91 0.01
C LEU A 685 -0.07 20.95 1.53
N THR A 686 1.19 20.97 1.96
CA THR A 686 1.62 21.07 3.36
C THR A 686 2.87 21.93 3.44
N SER A 687 3.25 22.38 4.63
CA SER A 687 4.45 23.20 4.85
C SER A 687 5.77 22.46 4.57
N HIS A 688 5.73 21.14 4.36
CA HIS A 688 6.93 20.36 4.01
C HIS A 688 7.28 20.45 2.52
N HIS A 689 6.33 20.82 1.68
CA HIS A 689 6.55 20.93 0.25
C HIS A 689 7.37 22.19 -0.08
N ALA A 690 8.41 21.99 -0.88
CA ALA A 690 9.28 23.05 -1.40
C ALA A 690 8.80 23.60 -2.76
N ALA A 691 8.04 22.81 -3.53
CA ALA A 691 7.44 23.22 -4.80
C ALA A 691 6.20 22.38 -5.14
N ALA A 692 5.42 22.81 -6.13
CA ALA A 692 4.31 22.04 -6.69
C ALA A 692 4.30 22.07 -8.23
N VAL A 693 3.92 20.95 -8.86
CA VAL A 693 3.81 20.80 -10.31
C VAL A 693 2.40 20.35 -10.68
N VAL A 694 1.63 21.22 -11.32
CA VAL A 694 0.22 20.99 -11.68
C VAL A 694 0.07 20.72 -13.18
N GLU A 695 -0.46 19.55 -13.54
CA GLU A 695 -0.85 19.26 -14.93
C GLU A 695 -2.27 19.80 -15.19
N ALA A 696 -2.45 20.58 -16.26
CA ALA A 696 -3.73 21.14 -16.68
C ALA A 696 -4.19 20.55 -18.03
N GLY A 697 -5.29 19.79 -17.98
CA GLY A 697 -5.98 19.20 -19.13
C GLY A 697 -7.20 20.03 -19.56
N MET A 698 -7.66 19.77 -20.78
CA MET A 698 -8.82 20.44 -21.39
C MET A 698 -9.45 19.54 -22.44
N SER A 699 -10.74 19.73 -22.64
CA SER A 699 -11.57 19.07 -23.64
C SER A 699 -12.58 20.04 -24.27
N VAL A 700 -13.00 21.05 -23.51
CA VAL A 700 -13.94 22.10 -23.92
C VAL A 700 -13.36 23.50 -23.58
N PRO A 701 -13.95 24.59 -24.12
CA PRO A 701 -13.48 25.93 -23.81
C PRO A 701 -13.54 26.30 -22.31
N ASN A 702 -12.64 27.17 -21.89
CA ASN A 702 -12.54 27.76 -20.56
C ASN A 702 -12.31 26.74 -19.43
N GLU A 703 -11.54 25.69 -19.70
CA GLU A 703 -11.07 24.74 -18.68
C GLU A 703 -9.69 25.12 -18.16
N ILE A 704 -8.75 25.46 -19.06
CA ILE A 704 -7.37 25.79 -18.67
C ILE A 704 -7.36 27.05 -17.79
N ALA A 705 -8.12 28.08 -18.17
CA ALA A 705 -8.25 29.30 -17.38
C ALA A 705 -8.71 29.02 -15.93
N LYS A 706 -9.68 28.11 -15.75
CA LYS A 706 -10.18 27.72 -14.42
C LYS A 706 -9.13 26.97 -13.61
N LEU A 707 -8.42 26.03 -14.23
CA LEU A 707 -7.34 25.28 -13.56
C LEU A 707 -6.18 26.20 -13.16
N ALA A 708 -5.82 27.13 -14.04
CA ALA A 708 -4.79 28.13 -13.80
C ALA A 708 -5.17 29.08 -12.65
N GLN A 709 -6.44 29.49 -12.58
CA GLN A 709 -6.96 30.31 -11.48
C GLN A 709 -6.84 29.60 -10.12
N MET A 710 -7.00 28.27 -10.09
CA MET A 710 -6.85 27.47 -8.86
C MET A 710 -5.38 27.29 -8.47
N ALA A 711 -4.53 26.92 -9.44
CA ALA A 711 -3.12 26.64 -9.21
C ALA A 711 -2.30 27.91 -8.93
N GLN A 712 -2.68 29.03 -9.54
CA GLN A 712 -1.99 30.32 -9.50
C GLN A 712 -0.48 30.17 -9.75
N PRO A 713 -0.08 29.67 -10.93
CA PRO A 713 1.31 29.32 -11.21
C PRO A 713 2.23 30.54 -11.21
N GLN A 714 3.48 30.31 -10.85
CA GLN A 714 4.59 31.24 -11.07
C GLN A 714 5.31 30.93 -12.39
N VAL A 715 5.26 29.67 -12.82
CA VAL A 715 5.80 29.22 -14.10
C VAL A 715 4.71 28.48 -14.87
N ALA A 716 4.46 28.87 -16.11
CA ALA A 716 3.52 28.19 -17.00
C ALA A 716 4.28 27.55 -18.16
N ILE A 717 4.09 26.26 -18.38
CA ILE A 717 4.70 25.52 -19.49
C ILE A 717 3.60 25.15 -20.49
N ILE A 718 3.82 25.49 -21.76
CA ILE A 718 3.08 24.87 -22.87
C ILE A 718 4.04 23.92 -23.56
N THR A 719 3.73 22.62 -23.60
CA THR A 719 4.64 21.63 -24.18
C THR A 719 4.55 21.53 -25.70
N SER A 720 3.38 21.81 -26.29
CA SER A 720 3.14 21.84 -27.75
C SER A 720 1.71 22.27 -28.08
N VAL A 721 1.48 22.71 -29.31
CA VAL A 721 0.13 22.91 -29.88
C VAL A 721 -0.04 22.00 -31.10
N ALA A 722 -1.07 21.15 -31.09
CA ALA A 722 -1.36 20.20 -32.16
C ALA A 722 -2.85 19.87 -32.21
N GLU A 723 -3.30 19.28 -33.31
CA GLU A 723 -4.68 18.84 -33.57
C GLU A 723 -5.13 17.77 -32.57
N ALA A 724 -5.65 18.22 -31.43
CA ALA A 724 -6.21 17.41 -30.36
C ALA A 724 -7.40 18.16 -29.76
N HIS A 725 -8.46 17.46 -29.36
CA HIS A 725 -9.70 18.07 -28.86
C HIS A 725 -10.40 18.98 -29.91
N LEU A 726 -10.22 18.71 -31.21
CA LEU A 726 -10.85 19.48 -32.28
C LEU A 726 -12.38 19.38 -32.22
N GLU A 727 -12.91 18.26 -31.75
CA GLU A 727 -14.35 18.08 -31.54
C GLU A 727 -14.93 19.11 -30.55
N GLY A 728 -14.20 19.47 -29.50
CA GLY A 728 -14.65 20.43 -28.50
C GLY A 728 -14.30 21.90 -28.79
N LEU A 729 -13.20 22.15 -29.53
CA LEU A 729 -12.63 23.49 -29.73
C LEU A 729 -12.66 23.98 -31.18
N GLY A 730 -12.93 23.09 -32.13
CA GLY A 730 -13.08 23.38 -33.56
C GLY A 730 -11.78 23.61 -34.33
N THR A 731 -10.87 24.46 -33.85
CA THR A 731 -9.68 24.88 -34.63
C THR A 731 -8.37 24.81 -33.85
N LEU A 732 -7.25 24.69 -34.56
CA LEU A 732 -5.91 24.74 -33.97
C LEU A 732 -5.63 26.08 -33.26
N ALA A 733 -6.15 27.18 -33.80
CA ALA A 733 -6.05 28.50 -33.19
C ALA A 733 -6.82 28.56 -31.84
N ALA A 734 -8.02 27.96 -31.77
CA ALA A 734 -8.77 27.87 -30.52
C ALA A 734 -8.05 27.00 -29.49
N ILE A 735 -7.46 25.88 -29.91
CA ILE A 735 -6.62 25.02 -29.06
C ILE A 735 -5.42 25.79 -28.51
N ALA A 736 -4.71 26.55 -29.36
CA ALA A 736 -3.60 27.39 -28.94
C ALA A 736 -4.05 28.45 -27.92
N ASN A 737 -5.16 29.14 -28.21
CA ASN A 737 -5.69 30.20 -27.37
C ASN A 737 -6.10 29.70 -25.98
N GLU A 738 -6.80 28.57 -25.89
CA GLU A 738 -7.21 27.96 -24.62
C GLU A 738 -5.98 27.50 -23.81
N LYS A 739 -4.96 26.90 -24.44
CA LYS A 739 -3.72 26.54 -23.73
C LYS A 739 -2.98 27.78 -23.23
N PHE A 740 -3.03 28.86 -23.99
CA PHE A 740 -2.42 30.13 -23.63
C PHE A 740 -3.11 30.81 -22.43
N ASP A 741 -4.33 30.41 -22.06
CA ASP A 741 -4.96 30.88 -20.82
C ASP A 741 -4.15 30.50 -19.56
N LEU A 742 -3.34 29.43 -19.63
CA LEU A 742 -2.41 29.09 -18.56
C LEU A 742 -1.35 30.18 -18.35
N VAL A 743 -0.88 30.76 -19.47
CA VAL A 743 0.12 31.83 -19.48
C VAL A 743 -0.52 33.16 -19.09
N ARG A 744 -1.75 33.43 -19.53
CA ARG A 744 -2.51 34.64 -19.14
C ARG A 744 -2.77 34.72 -17.63
N ALA A 745 -2.80 33.58 -16.95
CA ALA A 745 -2.99 33.51 -15.51
C ALA A 745 -1.70 33.76 -14.69
N LEU A 746 -0.54 33.92 -15.34
CA LEU A 746 0.71 34.27 -14.65
C LEU A 746 0.64 35.69 -14.06
N HIS A 747 1.32 35.86 -12.93
CA HIS A 747 1.66 37.18 -12.42
C HIS A 747 2.67 37.89 -13.35
N ALA A 748 2.79 39.21 -13.25
CA ALA A 748 3.67 40.00 -14.11
C ALA A 748 5.16 39.60 -13.97
N ASP A 749 5.57 39.10 -12.81
CA ASP A 749 6.90 38.57 -12.51
C ASP A 749 7.05 37.06 -12.82
N GLY A 750 6.00 36.42 -13.33
CA GLY A 750 6.00 35.01 -13.71
C GLY A 750 6.84 34.71 -14.95
N VAL A 751 7.01 33.42 -15.24
CA VAL A 751 7.76 32.94 -16.41
C VAL A 751 6.92 32.02 -17.28
N ALA A 752 6.78 32.37 -18.55
CA ALA A 752 6.19 31.52 -19.57
C ALA A 752 7.29 30.69 -20.25
N ILE A 753 7.16 29.37 -20.26
CA ILE A 753 8.07 28.44 -20.94
C ILE A 753 7.34 27.88 -22.15
N LEU A 754 7.77 28.29 -23.34
CA LEU A 754 7.07 28.05 -24.59
C LEU A 754 7.96 27.30 -25.60
N PRO A 755 7.39 26.42 -26.43
CA PRO A 755 8.16 25.68 -27.42
C PRO A 755 8.60 26.64 -28.54
N HIS A 756 9.87 26.57 -28.91
CA HIS A 756 10.45 27.35 -30.00
C HIS A 756 9.91 26.88 -31.35
N GLY A 757 9.68 27.83 -32.27
CA GLY A 757 9.24 27.53 -33.63
C GLY A 757 7.74 27.24 -33.79
N GLU A 758 6.91 27.66 -32.83
CA GLU A 758 5.45 27.49 -32.86
C GLU A 758 4.73 28.82 -33.15
N PRO A 759 4.32 29.09 -34.41
CA PRO A 759 3.90 30.43 -34.86
C PRO A 759 2.71 31.00 -34.08
N LEU A 760 1.72 30.17 -33.74
CA LEU A 760 0.54 30.60 -32.96
C LEU A 760 0.94 31.07 -31.56
N LEU A 761 1.87 30.39 -30.91
CA LEU A 761 2.36 30.78 -29.59
C LEU A 761 3.28 32.01 -29.68
N THR A 762 4.09 32.13 -30.72
CA THR A 762 4.89 33.34 -30.98
C THR A 762 3.99 34.57 -31.14
N GLN A 763 2.89 34.46 -31.89
CA GLN A 763 1.93 35.54 -32.06
C GLN A 763 1.25 35.90 -30.73
N LEU A 764 0.80 34.91 -29.96
CA LEU A 764 0.15 35.15 -28.66
C LEU A 764 1.12 35.74 -27.62
N ALA A 765 2.40 35.35 -27.67
CA ALA A 765 3.44 35.82 -26.75
C ALA A 765 3.84 37.28 -26.94
N ALA A 766 3.60 37.87 -28.13
CA ALA A 766 4.04 39.23 -28.46
C ALA A 766 3.45 40.32 -27.54
N GLY A 767 2.33 40.05 -26.86
CA GLY A 767 1.67 40.98 -25.93
C GLY A 767 1.94 40.73 -24.45
N LEU A 768 2.78 39.74 -24.11
CA LEU A 768 3.03 39.38 -22.71
C LEU A 768 3.93 40.41 -22.00
N GLN A 769 3.61 40.65 -20.73
CA GLN A 769 4.45 41.46 -19.83
C GLN A 769 5.42 40.62 -19.00
N CYS A 770 5.16 39.31 -18.87
CA CYS A 770 5.98 38.37 -18.12
C CYS A 770 7.18 37.89 -18.95
N ARG A 771 8.20 37.33 -18.28
CA ARG A 771 9.37 36.76 -18.96
C ARG A 771 8.97 35.54 -19.79
N VAL A 772 9.46 35.45 -21.02
CA VAL A 772 9.29 34.26 -21.87
C VAL A 772 10.63 33.55 -22.03
N VAL A 773 10.62 32.22 -21.88
CA VAL A 773 11.76 31.33 -22.11
C VAL A 773 11.35 30.33 -23.19
N TRP A 774 12.07 30.33 -24.29
CA TRP A 774 11.82 29.45 -25.43
C TRP A 774 12.64 28.17 -25.28
N PHE A 775 12.01 27.00 -25.45
CA PHE A 775 12.73 25.72 -25.44
C PHE A 775 12.50 24.94 -26.73
N GLY A 776 13.49 24.20 -27.22
CA GLY A 776 13.31 23.47 -28.47
C GLY A 776 14.50 22.62 -28.90
N LEU A 777 14.25 21.67 -29.80
CA LEU A 777 15.29 20.78 -30.33
C LEU A 777 16.26 21.50 -31.29
N GLN A 778 15.79 22.56 -31.96
CA GLN A 778 16.54 23.27 -33.01
C GLN A 778 16.81 24.75 -32.69
N GLY A 779 16.52 25.20 -31.47
CA GLY A 779 16.71 26.59 -31.05
C GLY A 779 15.94 26.96 -29.79
N GLY A 780 16.06 28.22 -29.37
CA GLY A 780 15.50 28.74 -28.13
C GLY A 780 16.56 29.00 -27.04
N ASP A 781 16.13 29.59 -25.93
CA ASP A 781 16.96 29.85 -24.75
C ASP A 781 17.38 28.57 -24.03
N VAL A 782 16.59 27.49 -24.20
CA VAL A 782 16.88 26.14 -23.69
C VAL A 782 16.79 25.13 -24.83
N CYS A 783 17.92 24.66 -25.34
CA CYS A 783 17.94 23.86 -26.57
C CYS A 783 18.96 22.72 -26.54
N LEU A 784 18.91 21.85 -27.55
CA LEU A 784 19.94 20.83 -27.73
C LEU A 784 21.28 21.47 -28.15
N ALA A 785 22.35 21.02 -27.51
CA ALA A 785 23.73 21.39 -27.84
C ALA A 785 24.48 20.26 -28.59
N GLY A 786 23.74 19.31 -29.19
CA GLY A 786 24.29 18.16 -29.89
C GLY A 786 23.22 17.14 -30.31
N PRO A 787 23.61 16.01 -30.92
CA PRO A 787 22.68 14.96 -31.32
C PRO A 787 22.12 14.20 -30.11
N VAL A 788 20.89 13.71 -30.26
CA VAL A 788 20.27 12.79 -29.30
C VAL A 788 20.74 11.36 -29.61
N ARG A 789 21.27 10.68 -28.60
CA ARG A 789 21.74 9.30 -28.65
C ARG A 789 20.84 8.42 -27.80
N VAL A 790 20.66 7.15 -28.20
CA VAL A 790 19.89 6.17 -27.41
C VAL A 790 20.77 4.98 -27.11
N GLU A 791 20.91 4.66 -25.82
CA GLU A 791 21.63 3.48 -25.32
C GLU A 791 20.66 2.47 -24.72
N GLY A 792 21.11 1.25 -24.41
CA GLY A 792 20.29 0.25 -23.71
C GLY A 792 19.12 -0.34 -24.49
N LEU A 793 19.03 -0.07 -25.80
CA LEU A 793 17.93 -0.53 -26.67
C LEU A 793 17.69 -2.06 -26.58
N HIS A 794 18.79 -2.82 -26.48
CA HIS A 794 18.76 -4.28 -26.49
C HIS A 794 18.49 -4.90 -25.12
N SER A 795 18.75 -4.19 -24.02
CA SER A 795 18.52 -4.64 -22.64
C SER A 795 17.10 -4.35 -22.13
N GLY A 796 16.30 -3.57 -22.86
CA GLY A 796 14.98 -3.12 -22.41
C GLY A 796 15.03 -1.91 -21.47
N GLU A 797 16.24 -1.39 -21.21
CA GLU A 797 16.50 -0.21 -20.38
C GLU A 797 16.99 0.93 -21.27
N ALA A 798 16.18 1.32 -22.25
CA ALA A 798 16.56 2.38 -23.16
C ALA A 798 16.81 3.68 -22.39
N VAL A 799 17.88 4.41 -22.72
CA VAL A 799 18.18 5.73 -22.15
C VAL A 799 18.50 6.71 -23.27
N VAL A 800 17.83 7.86 -23.24
CA VAL A 800 18.09 8.98 -24.14
C VAL A 800 19.17 9.87 -23.54
N HIS A 801 20.28 10.03 -24.25
CA HIS A 801 21.41 10.88 -23.89
C HIS A 801 21.50 12.07 -24.84
N PHE A 802 21.68 13.28 -24.30
CA PHE A 802 21.89 14.48 -25.10
C PHE A 802 22.61 15.57 -24.30
N ASP A 803 23.29 16.46 -25.01
CA ASP A 803 23.81 17.70 -24.43
C ASP A 803 22.73 18.79 -24.59
N ALA A 804 22.51 19.57 -23.53
CA ALA A 804 21.57 20.68 -23.51
C ALA A 804 22.30 21.99 -23.18
N ASP A 805 21.94 23.07 -23.87
CA ASP A 805 22.21 24.43 -23.43
C ASP A 805 20.98 24.95 -22.71
N VAL A 806 21.11 25.25 -21.41
CA VAL A 806 20.02 25.75 -20.58
C VAL A 806 20.38 27.14 -20.10
N LEU A 807 19.82 28.16 -20.75
CA LEU A 807 20.06 29.57 -20.43
C LEU A 807 21.57 29.93 -20.42
N GLY A 808 22.32 29.42 -21.39
CA GLY A 808 23.76 29.64 -21.56
C GLY A 808 24.65 28.67 -20.78
N LYS A 809 24.07 27.70 -20.05
CA LYS A 809 24.82 26.66 -19.33
C LYS A 809 24.68 25.31 -20.02
N ARG A 810 25.81 24.75 -20.45
CA ARG A 810 25.84 23.41 -21.04
C ARG A 810 25.82 22.32 -19.98
N VAL A 811 24.98 21.31 -20.19
CA VAL A 811 24.82 20.16 -19.30
C VAL A 811 24.57 18.88 -20.10
N GLN A 812 25.08 17.75 -19.61
CA GLN A 812 24.75 16.44 -20.15
C GLN A 812 23.50 15.90 -19.46
N VAL A 813 22.58 15.37 -20.26
CA VAL A 813 21.30 14.88 -19.77
C VAL A 813 21.14 13.42 -20.18
N ALA A 814 20.71 12.60 -19.23
CA ALA A 814 20.31 11.21 -19.46
C ALA A 814 18.88 11.05 -18.95
N VAL A 815 17.99 10.50 -19.77
CA VAL A 815 16.58 10.28 -19.42
C VAL A 815 16.18 8.86 -19.84
N PRO A 816 15.81 7.97 -18.90
CA PRO A 816 15.29 6.66 -19.24
C PRO A 816 14.05 6.73 -20.14
N GLY A 817 14.03 5.92 -21.18
CA GLY A 817 12.99 5.87 -22.21
C GLY A 817 13.57 5.97 -23.61
N LEU A 818 12.70 6.22 -24.59
CA LEU A 818 13.05 6.17 -25.99
C LEU A 818 12.34 7.30 -26.78
N GLY A 819 13.06 7.89 -27.73
CA GLY A 819 12.54 8.90 -28.65
C GLY A 819 12.95 10.34 -28.33
N VAL A 820 13.12 11.15 -29.39
CA VAL A 820 13.58 12.55 -29.32
C VAL A 820 12.61 13.47 -28.55
N HIS A 821 11.34 13.11 -28.49
CA HIS A 821 10.32 13.84 -27.75
C HIS A 821 10.59 13.85 -26.23
N LEU A 822 11.32 12.85 -25.69
CA LEU A 822 11.77 12.89 -24.30
C LEU A 822 12.79 14.00 -24.06
N ALA A 823 13.73 14.20 -24.99
CA ALA A 823 14.66 15.31 -24.92
C ALA A 823 13.93 16.65 -24.94
N HIS A 824 12.92 16.80 -25.81
CA HIS A 824 12.07 18.00 -25.84
C HIS A 824 11.37 18.27 -24.50
N ASN A 825 10.76 17.26 -23.89
CA ASN A 825 10.08 17.39 -22.60
C ASN A 825 11.07 17.68 -21.45
N ALA A 826 12.27 17.09 -21.50
CA ALA A 826 13.33 17.33 -20.53
C ALA A 826 13.89 18.75 -20.62
N LEU A 827 14.01 19.33 -21.82
CA LEU A 827 14.39 20.74 -21.99
C LEU A 827 13.39 21.69 -21.31
N ALA A 828 12.09 21.43 -21.44
CA ALA A 828 11.07 22.21 -20.72
C ALA A 828 11.19 22.09 -19.19
N ALA A 829 11.45 20.87 -18.69
CA ALA A 829 11.65 20.64 -17.25
C ALA A 829 12.91 21.32 -16.71
N LEU A 830 14.02 21.28 -17.46
CA LEU A 830 15.26 21.97 -17.12
C LEU A 830 15.11 23.49 -17.15
N ALA A 831 14.34 24.02 -18.11
CA ALA A 831 13.98 25.43 -18.15
C ALA A 831 13.25 25.83 -16.87
N ALA A 832 12.23 25.07 -16.45
CA ALA A 832 11.45 25.33 -15.24
C ALA A 832 12.30 25.28 -13.96
N ALA A 833 13.15 24.26 -13.84
CA ALA A 833 14.06 24.14 -12.71
C ALA A 833 15.08 25.29 -12.65
N SER A 834 15.64 25.67 -13.79
CA SER A 834 16.64 26.74 -13.86
C SER A 834 16.05 28.10 -13.52
N VAL A 835 14.84 28.45 -13.99
CA VAL A 835 14.21 29.74 -13.67
C VAL A 835 13.75 29.82 -12.20
N LEU A 836 13.51 28.67 -11.56
CA LEU A 836 13.23 28.56 -10.12
C LEU A 836 14.50 28.44 -9.26
N GLY A 837 15.69 28.64 -9.84
CA GLY A 837 16.95 28.72 -9.11
C GLY A 837 17.61 27.38 -8.78
N VAL A 838 17.12 26.27 -9.35
CA VAL A 838 17.80 24.97 -9.23
C VAL A 838 19.05 24.97 -10.07
N ASP A 839 20.14 24.44 -9.52
CA ASP A 839 21.36 24.19 -10.28
C ASP A 839 21.09 23.21 -11.43
N VAL A 840 21.41 23.61 -12.66
CA VAL A 840 21.07 22.85 -13.86
C VAL A 840 21.72 21.46 -13.90
N ALA A 841 22.95 21.32 -13.37
CA ALA A 841 23.63 20.04 -13.35
C ALA A 841 22.92 19.07 -12.39
N LYS A 842 22.47 19.56 -11.22
CA LYS A 842 21.64 18.78 -10.30
C LYS A 842 20.29 18.42 -10.93
N ALA A 843 19.62 19.36 -11.58
CA ALA A 843 18.35 19.12 -12.25
C ALA A 843 18.50 18.03 -13.34
N ALA A 844 19.53 18.12 -14.19
CA ALA A 844 19.82 17.14 -15.22
C ALA A 844 20.15 15.76 -14.65
N ALA A 845 20.95 15.68 -13.59
CA ALA A 845 21.24 14.43 -12.90
C ALA A 845 19.97 13.81 -12.30
N ALA A 846 19.03 14.62 -11.82
CA ALA A 846 17.76 14.12 -11.29
C ALA A 846 16.90 13.45 -12.39
N LEU A 847 16.96 13.95 -13.63
CA LEU A 847 16.20 13.36 -14.76
C LEU A 847 16.62 11.92 -15.10
N ALA A 848 17.83 11.50 -14.72
CA ALA A 848 18.27 10.11 -14.88
C ALA A 848 17.43 9.12 -14.05
N HIS A 849 16.69 9.60 -13.04
CA HIS A 849 15.79 8.81 -12.22
C HIS A 849 14.36 8.75 -12.78
N TYR A 850 14.11 9.35 -13.95
CA TYR A 850 12.80 9.30 -14.57
C TYR A 850 12.36 7.86 -14.83
N ARG A 851 11.08 7.62 -14.55
CA ARG A 851 10.41 6.35 -14.81
C ARG A 851 9.32 6.60 -15.85
N PRO A 852 9.41 5.99 -17.04
CA PRO A 852 8.40 6.12 -18.07
C PRO A 852 6.98 5.84 -17.53
N VAL A 853 6.05 6.74 -17.83
CA VAL A 853 4.70 6.71 -17.24
C VAL A 853 3.71 5.93 -18.11
N GLY A 854 3.38 4.72 -17.68
CA GLY A 854 2.35 3.89 -18.32
C GLY A 854 2.63 3.64 -19.80
N GLN A 855 1.57 3.44 -20.59
CA GLN A 855 1.59 3.01 -22.00
C GLN A 855 2.06 4.12 -22.98
N ARG A 856 3.25 4.69 -22.77
CA ARG A 856 3.81 5.82 -23.54
C ARG A 856 5.23 5.51 -24.00
N MET A 857 5.36 4.92 -25.19
CA MET A 857 6.63 4.53 -25.82
C MET A 857 7.47 3.60 -24.94
N LEU A 858 6.83 2.63 -24.28
CA LEU A 858 7.54 1.63 -23.46
C LEU A 858 8.15 0.53 -24.34
N PRO A 859 9.48 0.36 -24.36
CA PRO A 859 10.08 -0.77 -25.04
C PRO A 859 9.92 -2.05 -24.20
N SER A 860 9.61 -3.17 -24.83
CA SER A 860 9.67 -4.50 -24.23
C SER A 860 10.07 -5.56 -25.25
N ARG A 861 10.75 -6.62 -24.81
CA ARG A 861 11.03 -7.77 -25.68
C ARG A 861 9.87 -8.74 -25.70
N CYS A 862 9.55 -9.24 -26.90
CA CYS A 862 8.63 -10.35 -27.09
C CYS A 862 9.20 -11.30 -28.15
N GLY A 863 9.89 -12.35 -27.70
CA GLY A 863 10.62 -13.25 -28.59
C GLY A 863 11.62 -12.49 -29.48
N PRO A 864 11.51 -12.59 -30.82
CA PRO A 864 12.39 -11.90 -31.76
C PRO A 864 12.01 -10.42 -31.99
N TRP A 865 10.96 -9.91 -31.33
CA TRP A 865 10.48 -8.53 -31.52
C TRP A 865 10.92 -7.58 -30.41
N LEU A 866 11.21 -6.34 -30.82
CA LEU A 866 11.22 -5.18 -29.94
C LEU A 866 9.86 -4.49 -30.06
N LEU A 867 9.04 -4.58 -29.01
CA LEU A 867 7.70 -4.02 -28.98
C LEU A 867 7.69 -2.68 -28.26
N LEU A 868 7.14 -1.63 -28.89
CA LEU A 868 6.96 -0.30 -28.33
C LEU A 868 5.48 -0.09 -28.03
N GLU A 869 5.13 0.00 -26.75
CA GLU A 869 3.77 0.26 -26.29
C GLU A 869 3.51 1.76 -26.13
N ASP A 870 2.64 2.33 -26.98
CA ASP A 870 2.23 3.74 -26.93
C ASP A 870 0.70 3.89 -27.11
N CYS A 871 -0.04 3.22 -26.22
CA CYS A 871 -1.50 3.04 -26.26
C CYS A 871 -2.30 4.05 -25.40
N TYR A 872 -1.65 5.03 -24.77
CA TYR A 872 -2.34 5.94 -23.85
C TYR A 872 -3.26 6.95 -24.56
N ASN A 873 -2.71 7.72 -25.51
CA ASN A 873 -3.46 8.69 -26.30
C ASN A 873 -2.86 8.82 -27.69
N ALA A 874 -3.68 9.10 -28.70
CA ALA A 874 -3.22 9.31 -30.07
C ALA A 874 -3.92 10.51 -30.72
N ASN A 875 -3.09 11.37 -31.29
CA ASN A 875 -3.43 12.44 -32.22
C ASN A 875 -2.38 12.47 -33.33
N PRO A 876 -2.62 13.17 -34.46
CA PRO A 876 -1.74 13.11 -35.62
C PRO A 876 -0.27 13.37 -35.29
N ARG A 877 0.00 14.47 -34.59
CA ARG A 877 1.38 14.85 -34.21
C ARG A 877 2.07 13.83 -33.30
N SER A 878 1.35 13.28 -32.32
CA SER A 878 1.90 12.25 -31.42
C SER A 878 2.20 10.95 -32.15
N THR A 879 1.35 10.56 -33.10
CA THR A 879 1.54 9.35 -33.90
C THR A 879 2.70 9.53 -34.88
N GLU A 880 2.77 10.67 -35.57
CA GLU A 880 3.92 11.04 -36.42
C GLU A 880 5.24 10.99 -35.62
N THR A 881 5.27 11.51 -34.40
CA THR A 881 6.46 11.49 -33.53
C THR A 881 6.86 10.07 -33.11
N ALA A 882 5.88 9.20 -32.85
CA ALA A 882 6.13 7.79 -32.56
C ALA A 882 6.67 7.04 -33.79
N LEU A 883 6.16 7.38 -35.00
CA LEU A 883 6.66 6.85 -36.27
C LEU A 883 8.08 7.34 -36.58
N ASP A 884 8.40 8.61 -36.32
CA ASP A 884 9.76 9.13 -36.40
C ASP A 884 10.71 8.35 -35.49
N THR A 885 10.24 8.08 -34.27
CA THR A 885 10.99 7.30 -33.31
C THR A 885 11.17 5.86 -33.80
N LEU A 886 10.15 5.22 -34.36
CA LEU A 886 10.24 3.88 -34.95
C LEU A 886 11.25 3.84 -36.11
N SER A 887 11.24 4.85 -36.98
CA SER A 887 12.04 4.89 -38.22
C SER A 887 13.55 4.86 -38.01
N ILE A 888 14.03 5.23 -36.82
CA ILE A 888 15.45 5.24 -36.46
C ILE A 888 15.90 3.99 -35.68
N LEU A 889 15.00 3.04 -35.43
CA LEU A 889 15.28 1.80 -34.70
C LEU A 889 15.65 0.64 -35.64
N PRO A 890 16.08 -0.52 -35.12
CA PRO A 890 16.40 -1.68 -35.97
C PRO A 890 15.21 -2.09 -36.84
N ARG A 891 15.48 -2.21 -38.14
CA ARG A 891 14.54 -2.74 -39.13
C ARG A 891 14.37 -4.27 -39.02
N PRO A 892 13.28 -4.83 -39.56
CA PRO A 892 12.13 -4.16 -40.18
C PRO A 892 11.18 -3.50 -39.18
N HIS A 893 10.49 -2.45 -39.63
CA HIS A 893 9.56 -1.62 -38.85
C HIS A 893 8.11 -2.00 -39.12
N VAL A 894 7.35 -2.25 -38.05
CA VAL A 894 5.91 -2.50 -38.12
C VAL A 894 5.19 -1.46 -37.28
N ALA A 895 4.26 -0.71 -37.87
CA ALA A 895 3.38 0.20 -37.15
C ALA A 895 1.98 -0.41 -37.03
N VAL A 896 1.47 -0.52 -35.81
CA VAL A 896 0.12 -1.00 -35.48
C VAL A 896 -0.68 0.19 -34.96
N LEU A 897 -1.57 0.73 -35.78
CA LEU A 897 -2.26 1.99 -35.53
C LEU A 897 -3.76 1.78 -35.30
N GLY A 898 -4.26 2.24 -34.15
CA GLY A 898 -5.68 2.38 -33.83
C GLY A 898 -6.18 3.82 -33.96
N ALA A 899 -7.47 4.03 -33.69
CA ALA A 899 -8.11 5.32 -33.87
C ALA A 899 -7.48 6.46 -33.04
N MET A 900 -7.35 7.63 -33.68
CA MET A 900 -7.12 8.94 -33.04
C MET A 900 -8.48 9.58 -32.74
N ARG A 901 -8.79 9.77 -31.45
CA ARG A 901 -10.12 10.27 -31.03
C ARG A 901 -10.15 11.80 -30.93
N GLU A 902 -11.36 12.35 -30.79
CA GLU A 902 -11.62 13.78 -30.55
C GLU A 902 -11.19 14.70 -31.72
N LEU A 903 -11.14 14.15 -32.94
CA LEU A 903 -10.77 14.88 -34.16
C LEU A 903 -11.99 15.48 -34.91
N GLY A 904 -13.21 15.14 -34.49
CA GLY A 904 -14.44 15.59 -35.14
C GLY A 904 -14.53 15.17 -36.61
N GLU A 905 -15.17 16.01 -37.44
CA GLU A 905 -15.40 15.76 -38.87
C GLU A 905 -14.10 15.62 -39.69
N THR A 906 -12.97 16.13 -39.18
CA THR A 906 -11.66 16.04 -39.85
C THR A 906 -10.93 14.72 -39.63
N SER A 907 -11.53 13.80 -38.86
CA SER A 907 -10.93 12.52 -38.49
C SER A 907 -10.41 11.73 -39.71
N PRO A 908 -11.19 11.49 -40.79
CA PRO A 908 -10.73 10.70 -41.92
C PRO A 908 -9.49 11.27 -42.61
N GLN A 909 -9.48 12.58 -42.87
CA GLN A 909 -8.37 13.26 -43.54
C GLN A 909 -7.09 13.21 -42.70
N LEU A 910 -7.21 13.34 -41.38
CA LEU A 910 -6.08 13.27 -40.47
C LEU A 910 -5.51 11.85 -40.32
N HIS A 911 -6.36 10.82 -40.33
CA HIS A 911 -5.91 9.42 -40.39
C HIS A 911 -5.19 9.12 -41.71
N GLN A 912 -5.73 9.57 -42.84
CA GLN A 912 -5.07 9.47 -44.15
C GLN A 912 -3.70 10.16 -44.15
N ARG A 913 -3.59 11.36 -43.56
CA ARG A 913 -2.30 12.08 -43.44
C ARG A 913 -1.26 11.25 -42.69
N VAL A 914 -1.63 10.65 -41.55
CA VAL A 914 -0.71 9.84 -40.74
C VAL A 914 -0.34 8.53 -41.47
N GLY A 915 -1.28 7.93 -42.21
CA GLY A 915 -0.99 6.77 -43.05
C GLY A 915 0.04 7.10 -44.14
N ALA A 916 -0.15 8.23 -44.83
CA ALA A 916 0.82 8.73 -45.82
C ALA A 916 2.17 9.04 -45.19
N TYR A 917 2.19 9.59 -43.96
CA TYR A 917 3.40 9.86 -43.21
C TYR A 917 4.18 8.58 -42.85
N ALA A 918 3.48 7.51 -42.44
CA ALA A 918 4.11 6.22 -42.16
C ALA A 918 4.82 5.66 -43.40
N ALA A 919 4.19 5.74 -44.58
CA ALA A 919 4.82 5.35 -45.84
C ALA A 919 6.03 6.23 -46.18
N ALA A 920 5.91 7.56 -46.05
CA ALA A 920 6.99 8.51 -46.31
C ALA A 920 8.20 8.31 -45.38
N LYS A 921 8.00 7.82 -44.16
CA LYS A 921 9.06 7.46 -43.20
C LYS A 921 9.70 6.10 -43.45
N GLY A 922 9.23 5.38 -44.47
CA GLY A 922 9.78 4.07 -44.83
C GLY A 922 9.42 2.97 -43.83
N ILE A 923 8.27 3.07 -43.16
CA ILE A 923 7.78 1.97 -42.32
C ILE A 923 7.45 0.77 -43.20
N ASP A 924 7.98 -0.40 -42.85
CA ASP A 924 7.93 -1.58 -43.73
C ASP A 924 6.53 -2.21 -43.76
N TRP A 925 5.82 -2.24 -42.63
CA TRP A 925 4.47 -2.80 -42.50
C TRP A 925 3.53 -1.89 -41.70
N LEU A 926 2.29 -1.79 -42.16
CA LEU A 926 1.22 -1.05 -41.48
C LEU A 926 0.06 -1.98 -41.14
N VAL A 927 -0.19 -2.19 -39.85
CA VAL A 927 -1.36 -2.89 -39.33
C VAL A 927 -2.34 -1.84 -38.80
N THR A 928 -3.57 -1.84 -39.28
CA THR A 928 -4.59 -0.86 -38.90
C THR A 928 -5.72 -1.55 -38.14
N VAL A 929 -6.26 -0.90 -37.10
CA VAL A 929 -7.23 -1.53 -36.19
C VAL A 929 -8.49 -0.69 -36.06
N GLY A 930 -9.65 -1.33 -36.27
CA GLY A 930 -10.96 -0.71 -36.17
C GLY A 930 -11.44 -0.06 -37.46
N SER A 931 -12.64 0.54 -37.41
CA SER A 931 -13.31 1.18 -38.56
C SER A 931 -12.49 2.28 -39.21
N GLU A 932 -11.83 3.10 -38.40
CA GLU A 932 -10.97 4.22 -38.78
C GLU A 932 -9.63 3.73 -39.35
N GLY A 933 -9.31 2.44 -39.21
CA GLY A 933 -8.12 1.82 -39.79
C GLY A 933 -8.04 1.95 -41.32
N ASN A 934 -9.20 1.98 -41.98
CA ASN A 934 -9.30 2.12 -43.43
C ASN A 934 -8.69 3.43 -43.94
N ASP A 935 -8.82 4.52 -43.18
CA ASP A 935 -8.30 5.83 -43.57
C ASP A 935 -6.76 5.86 -43.55
N TYR A 936 -6.12 5.23 -42.56
CA TYR A 936 -4.66 5.07 -42.57
C TYR A 936 -4.19 4.29 -43.81
N ALA A 937 -4.90 3.22 -44.16
CA ALA A 937 -4.57 2.39 -45.32
C ALA A 937 -4.71 3.18 -46.65
N ILE A 938 -5.75 4.00 -46.79
CA ILE A 938 -5.93 4.88 -47.97
C ILE A 938 -4.73 5.83 -48.11
N GLY A 939 -4.37 6.51 -47.02
CA GLY A 939 -3.23 7.43 -47.01
C GLY A 939 -1.89 6.77 -47.34
N ALA A 940 -1.62 5.60 -46.73
CA ALA A 940 -0.39 4.85 -46.96
C ALA A 940 -0.25 4.38 -48.41
N ARG A 941 -1.35 3.89 -49.03
CA ARG A 941 -1.37 3.50 -50.44
C ARG A 941 -1.14 4.67 -51.37
N ALA A 942 -1.80 5.81 -51.11
CA ALA A 942 -1.62 7.03 -51.89
C ALA A 942 -0.16 7.53 -51.85
N ALA A 943 0.56 7.26 -50.77
CA ALA A 943 1.98 7.57 -50.60
C ALA A 943 2.94 6.44 -51.05
N GLY A 944 2.44 5.37 -51.68
CA GLY A 944 3.26 4.35 -52.33
C GLY A 944 3.53 3.07 -51.53
N MET A 945 2.90 2.86 -50.36
CA MET A 945 2.99 1.58 -49.64
C MET A 945 2.16 0.50 -50.35
N THR A 946 2.77 -0.66 -50.62
CA THR A 946 2.13 -1.78 -51.32
C THR A 946 1.03 -2.42 -50.47
N SER A 947 -0.03 -2.90 -51.11
CA SER A 947 -1.16 -3.53 -50.41
C SER A 947 -0.75 -4.76 -49.58
N ASP A 948 0.28 -5.49 -49.99
CA ASP A 948 0.77 -6.68 -49.27
C ASP A 948 1.41 -6.34 -47.91
N HIS A 949 1.82 -5.08 -47.71
CA HIS A 949 2.40 -4.58 -46.47
C HIS A 949 1.38 -3.86 -45.58
N ILE A 950 0.11 -3.82 -45.99
CA ILE A 950 -0.98 -3.17 -45.24
C ILE A 950 -2.00 -4.23 -44.80
N ILE A 951 -2.13 -4.41 -43.49
CA ILE A 951 -3.08 -5.37 -42.90
C ILE A 951 -4.18 -4.60 -42.17
N ALA A 952 -5.41 -4.67 -42.66
CA ALA A 952 -6.58 -4.13 -41.96
C ALA A 952 -7.17 -5.18 -41.02
N CYS A 953 -7.43 -4.78 -39.77
CA CYS A 953 -7.95 -5.66 -38.73
C CYS A 953 -9.19 -5.02 -38.08
N ALA A 954 -10.24 -5.82 -37.90
CA ALA A 954 -11.49 -5.33 -37.29
C ALA A 954 -11.30 -4.93 -35.82
N ASP A 955 -10.43 -5.64 -35.10
CA ASP A 955 -10.17 -5.42 -33.68
C ASP A 955 -8.71 -5.76 -33.30
N THR A 956 -8.40 -5.52 -32.03
CA THR A 956 -7.06 -5.71 -31.46
C THR A 956 -6.63 -7.18 -31.42
N THR A 957 -7.58 -8.11 -31.33
CA THR A 957 -7.29 -9.55 -31.32
C THR A 957 -6.86 -10.01 -32.70
N ALA A 958 -7.61 -9.61 -33.73
CA ALA A 958 -7.29 -9.86 -35.13
C ALA A 958 -5.91 -9.29 -35.49
N ALA A 959 -5.60 -8.07 -35.02
CA ALA A 959 -4.30 -7.46 -35.21
C ALA A 959 -3.16 -8.24 -34.54
N GLY A 960 -3.34 -8.68 -33.29
CA GLY A 960 -2.34 -9.51 -32.60
C GLY A 960 -2.07 -10.84 -33.32
N LEU A 961 -3.13 -11.51 -33.78
CA LEU A 961 -3.02 -12.75 -34.56
C LEU A 961 -2.39 -12.53 -35.94
N ALA A 962 -2.66 -11.40 -36.58
CA ALA A 962 -2.02 -11.03 -37.84
C ALA A 962 -0.51 -10.83 -37.67
N LEU A 963 -0.08 -10.16 -36.59
CA LEU A 963 1.34 -10.03 -36.26
C LEU A 963 2.00 -11.40 -36.09
N LEU A 964 1.41 -12.29 -35.28
CA LEU A 964 1.98 -13.62 -35.01
C LEU A 964 2.20 -14.45 -36.29
N ARG A 965 1.27 -14.32 -37.25
CA ARG A 965 1.29 -15.04 -38.54
C ARG A 965 2.23 -14.43 -39.57
N SER A 966 2.24 -13.11 -39.69
CA SER A 966 2.78 -12.43 -40.89
C SER A 966 3.90 -11.43 -40.61
N ALA A 967 4.08 -10.95 -39.37
CA ALA A 967 5.10 -9.95 -39.10
C ALA A 967 6.52 -10.56 -39.20
N PRO A 968 7.50 -9.83 -39.75
CA PRO A 968 8.88 -10.29 -39.86
C PRO A 968 9.50 -10.64 -38.50
N LYS A 969 10.48 -11.55 -38.48
CA LYS A 969 11.20 -11.99 -37.27
C LYS A 969 12.72 -11.98 -37.57
N PRO A 970 13.52 -11.07 -36.98
CA PRO A 970 13.16 -10.02 -36.01
C PRO A 970 12.40 -8.84 -36.63
N ALA A 971 11.82 -7.99 -35.79
CA ALA A 971 11.19 -6.71 -36.16
C ALA A 971 11.08 -5.76 -34.95
N THR A 972 10.97 -4.46 -35.21
CA THR A 972 10.56 -3.46 -34.22
C THR A 972 9.11 -3.08 -34.48
N ILE A 973 8.25 -3.27 -33.49
CA ILE A 973 6.80 -3.13 -33.62
C ILE A 973 6.31 -1.99 -32.72
N LEU A 974 5.74 -0.94 -33.29
CA LEU A 974 5.04 0.11 -32.56
C LEU A 974 3.55 -0.22 -32.45
N VAL A 975 2.99 -0.18 -31.25
CA VAL A 975 1.53 -0.27 -31.04
C VAL A 975 1.03 1.07 -30.51
N LYS A 976 0.24 1.78 -31.30
CA LYS A 976 -0.24 3.13 -31.00
C LYS A 976 -1.75 3.26 -31.17
N GLY A 977 -2.40 3.90 -30.20
CA GLY A 977 -3.78 4.35 -30.34
C GLY A 977 -4.26 5.15 -29.14
N SER A 978 -5.48 5.68 -29.24
CA SER A 978 -6.15 6.32 -28.11
C SER A 978 -6.62 5.26 -27.10
N ARG A 979 -6.66 5.59 -25.81
CA ARG A 979 -7.10 4.69 -24.73
C ARG A 979 -8.39 3.91 -25.03
N GLY A 980 -9.39 4.58 -25.59
CA GLY A 980 -10.66 3.93 -25.88
C GLY A 980 -10.60 2.89 -27.01
N SER A 981 -9.52 2.87 -27.80
CA SER A 981 -9.25 1.85 -28.82
C SER A 981 -8.70 0.55 -28.23
N ARG A 982 -8.31 0.55 -26.95
CA ARG A 982 -7.81 -0.62 -26.19
C ARG A 982 -6.66 -1.37 -26.88
N MET A 983 -5.76 -0.63 -27.51
CA MET A 983 -4.66 -1.18 -28.34
C MET A 983 -3.71 -2.09 -27.55
N GLU A 984 -3.67 -2.01 -26.23
CA GLU A 984 -3.01 -2.97 -25.35
C GLU A 984 -3.48 -4.42 -25.54
N GLY A 985 -4.69 -4.63 -26.07
CA GLY A 985 -5.18 -5.94 -26.46
C GLY A 985 -4.31 -6.63 -27.51
N VAL A 986 -3.69 -5.87 -28.43
CA VAL A 986 -2.74 -6.41 -29.42
C VAL A 986 -1.54 -7.02 -28.71
N ILE A 987 -1.01 -6.30 -27.72
CA ILE A 987 0.15 -6.69 -26.93
C ILE A 987 -0.16 -7.93 -26.09
N ALA A 988 -1.35 -7.98 -25.49
CA ALA A 988 -1.81 -9.12 -24.70
C ALA A 988 -1.87 -10.40 -25.54
N VAL A 989 -2.38 -10.32 -26.77
CA VAL A 989 -2.41 -11.47 -27.70
C VAL A 989 -1.00 -11.92 -28.08
N VAL A 990 -0.11 -10.98 -28.40
CA VAL A 990 1.27 -11.30 -28.79
C VAL A 990 2.08 -11.91 -27.65
N LYS A 991 1.82 -11.51 -26.39
CA LYS A 991 2.53 -12.02 -25.20
C LYS A 991 1.95 -13.31 -24.61
N ALA A 992 0.79 -13.78 -25.07
CA ALA A 992 0.17 -14.97 -24.51
C ALA A 992 1.02 -16.26 -24.76
N PRO A 993 0.93 -17.29 -23.91
CA PRO A 993 1.65 -18.54 -24.11
C PRO A 993 1.15 -19.28 -25.37
N ALA A 994 2.04 -20.01 -26.05
CA ALA A 994 1.76 -20.68 -27.33
C ALA A 994 0.46 -21.52 -27.35
N ASN A 995 0.14 -22.18 -26.23
CA ASN A 995 -1.05 -23.03 -26.08
C ASN A 995 -2.37 -22.25 -26.01
N ALA A 996 -2.34 -20.96 -25.66
CA ALA A 996 -3.53 -20.11 -25.61
C ALA A 996 -3.95 -19.60 -27.00
N HIS A 997 -3.04 -19.53 -27.97
CA HIS A 997 -3.35 -19.06 -29.33
C HIS A 997 -4.21 -20.05 -30.12
N LEU A 998 -4.11 -21.35 -29.81
CA LEU A 998 -4.89 -22.41 -30.46
C LEU A 998 -6.38 -22.38 -30.08
N ALA A 999 -6.73 -21.84 -28.90
CA ALA A 999 -8.12 -21.70 -28.46
C ALA A 999 -8.84 -20.50 -29.11
N ALA A 1000 -8.09 -19.49 -29.58
CA ALA A 1000 -8.65 -18.27 -30.17
C ALA A 1000 -8.77 -18.33 -31.72
N GLY A 1001 -8.19 -19.34 -32.36
CA GLY A 1001 -8.19 -19.52 -33.82
C GLY A 1001 -9.32 -20.39 -34.38
N GLY A 1002 -10.33 -20.72 -33.57
CA GLY A 1002 -11.46 -21.55 -33.97
C GLY A 1002 -12.69 -20.72 -34.34
N HIS A 1003 -12.68 -20.07 -35.51
CA HIS A 1003 -13.88 -19.67 -36.24
C HIS A 1003 -13.65 -19.83 -37.74
#